data_AF-A0A151F9W2-F1
#
_entry.id   AF-A0A151F9W2-F1
#
_cell.length_a   1.000
_cell.length_b   1.000
_cell.length_c   1.000
_cell.angle_alpha   90.00
_cell.angle_beta   90.00
_cell.angle_gamma   90.00
#
_symmetry.space_group_name_H-M   'P 1'
#
loop_
_entity.id
_entity.type
_entity.pdbx_description
1 polymer ?
#
loop_
_entity_poly.entity_id
_entity_poly.type
_entity_poly.pdbx_seq_one_letter_code
_entity_poly.pdbx_strand_id
1 'polypeptide(L)'
;MLSDRETTLDALGFHPYVGSLYNVIVSPGITPFTIGIYGKWGTGKTSLMKMLQEKLDKEKKIETVWFNAWKFEKEKDMWVALIQTLLNEIEVKDESKIEEARRIIKKLRYGINWIQMAGFVTSIALQRPDFHKLSEALDSNLRSRIESIYDFEKEFEKLVELSGVNLLVVFIDDLDRCKKDATLNILEVIKLFLYSKKCVYILGLDHEKICKAIESKFPEDVAEEYLDKIVQLPFFIPRVKFENMRKFLRFLVISQYMDNEKDVKDLTEKIHTHMEDEFDLEVMKNNVIKMDKKRLEEYRDIIEQQGIIIEENDYNPRKIKKFLNTYFLRCHLKRNLESKLKNELKNEYIVKFLLLQLKYKDFHRNLERYPILLEKIQSLTSLKEEERKKELESSDLLKIHFEDRKLVEFLVRMEFNDVNPRPYLLLSETGVSSILNINEIDILGELLSGDSVRISNAIDKFSQLGEEKKEYFIKMILQDTRDTIRNNAMDIVSTIGAFVVVPLVNLLERTDNDDLKLVISDALGKIGDKAVDPLIDLLERTDNDDLRLTILEVLMKNKAVDPLIGLLERTDNDDLRLTILEVLMKNKAVDPLIDLLQKTDNDDLRRSVSDALGKIGDKAVDPLIDLLKKTDNDDLRRSVSDALGKIGSEKAIDLLIKALATAQDGSVRLKAADALGKIGDKAVDPLIDLLERTDNDDLRRRILEALSETGDPKAVNPLIDLLERTDNDDLRVIISKALGQIRDPKAVNPLIDLLEKTAHDPLRRSVSDALGKIGDKAVDPLIDLLQKTDNDDLRRSVSDALGKIGDKAVDPLIDLLQKTDNDDLRRSVSDALGKIGDKAVDPLIDLLQKTYDSDLTRNILNALENIGDKAVDPLVILLKRTNDDSLRWIISYALGNIGNPKAVDPLKTLLEKTKSNDVRLRIVEALGKIGDSKAVDPLINYLEKTKNDDLKLRILNALENIGDKAVDPLVILLEKTDNDYLRRSISETLGKIGASAVDPLINYLEKTKSNDVRLRIVKALGKIGDSKAVDPLIDLLEKTSSDNVRVGISLALGKIGDPRAVDSLIDLLQRTGDDDMRRSISDTLGKIGASAVDPLIDLLQRTEDIYVKWVISYVLGKIGDSRAVDPLIDLLEKTSSDDVRLRTIDALGEIGDPRAVDPLINYLEKTENDDLKLRILNAFENIGDKAIDPLVTLLERTDDDFTKRAIKKSLDKLDHLLRL
;
A
#
# COMPACT_ATOMS: atom_id res chain seq x y z
N MET A 1 35.86 8.94 -19.74
CA MET A 1 34.98 9.33 -18.61
C MET A 1 34.16 8.11 -18.23
N LEU A 2 33.96 7.90 -16.94
CA LEU A 2 33.22 6.80 -16.33
C LEU A 2 31.71 7.01 -16.47
N SER A 3 31.00 5.98 -16.95
CA SER A 3 29.54 5.97 -17.05
C SER A 3 28.87 5.84 -15.69
N ASP A 4 27.76 6.57 -15.53
CA ASP A 4 26.88 6.54 -14.35
C ASP A 4 25.73 5.51 -14.48
N ARG A 5 25.78 4.67 -15.51
CA ARG A 5 24.83 3.55 -15.66
C ARG A 5 25.11 2.45 -14.64
N GLU A 6 24.04 1.77 -14.26
CA GLU A 6 24.06 0.48 -13.58
C GLU A 6 24.87 -0.54 -14.37
N THR A 7 25.44 -1.52 -13.68
CA THR A 7 26.32 -2.52 -14.29
C THR A 7 26.13 -3.86 -13.62
N THR A 8 26.32 -4.93 -14.39
CA THR A 8 26.38 -6.29 -13.86
C THR A 8 27.81 -6.72 -13.49
N LEU A 9 28.82 -5.89 -13.79
CA LEU A 9 30.19 -6.10 -13.34
C LEU A 9 30.33 -5.73 -11.88
N ASP A 10 30.62 -6.72 -11.05
CA ASP A 10 30.79 -6.49 -9.63
C ASP A 10 32.22 -6.07 -9.30
N ALA A 11 32.45 -4.77 -9.19
CA ALA A 11 33.71 -4.25 -8.65
C ALA A 11 33.59 -3.83 -7.17
N LEU A 12 32.43 -4.03 -6.54
CA LEU A 12 32.14 -3.62 -5.15
C LEU A 12 32.08 -4.80 -4.15
N GLY A 13 32.10 -6.03 -4.66
CA GLY A 13 32.00 -7.26 -3.88
C GLY A 13 30.57 -7.64 -3.53
N PHE A 14 29.62 -7.41 -4.45
CA PHE A 14 28.22 -7.80 -4.31
C PHE A 14 27.92 -9.26 -4.68
N HIS A 15 28.80 -9.97 -5.40
CA HIS A 15 28.58 -11.37 -5.79
C HIS A 15 28.17 -12.31 -4.64
N PRO A 16 28.80 -12.26 -3.44
CA PRO A 16 28.37 -13.10 -2.33
C PRO A 16 26.91 -12.83 -1.92
N TYR A 17 26.50 -11.55 -1.90
CA TYR A 17 25.12 -11.17 -1.57
C TYR A 17 24.14 -11.56 -2.68
N VAL A 18 24.51 -11.36 -3.95
CA VAL A 18 23.71 -11.83 -5.10
C VAL A 18 23.56 -13.35 -5.07
N GLY A 19 24.61 -14.08 -4.70
CA GLY A 19 24.56 -15.53 -4.49
C GLY A 19 23.59 -15.95 -3.38
N SER A 20 23.65 -15.29 -2.23
CA SER A 20 22.73 -15.54 -1.12
C SER A 20 21.29 -15.22 -1.47
N LEU A 21 21.02 -14.05 -2.07
CA LEU A 21 19.68 -13.65 -2.49
C LEU A 21 19.13 -14.58 -3.58
N TYR A 22 19.96 -14.98 -4.54
CA TYR A 22 19.60 -15.99 -5.54
C TYR A 22 19.17 -17.30 -4.87
N ASN A 23 19.97 -17.83 -3.94
CA ASN A 23 19.65 -19.07 -3.24
C ASN A 23 18.33 -18.97 -2.46
N VAL A 24 18.06 -17.83 -1.85
CA VAL A 24 16.78 -17.55 -1.17
C VAL A 24 15.63 -17.57 -2.18
N ILE A 25 15.75 -16.85 -3.30
CA ILE A 25 14.68 -16.73 -4.32
C ILE A 25 14.33 -18.08 -4.96
N VAL A 26 15.33 -18.92 -5.24
CA VAL A 26 15.11 -20.23 -5.88
C VAL A 26 14.80 -21.35 -4.88
N SER A 27 14.73 -21.05 -3.57
CA SER A 27 14.43 -22.05 -2.55
C SER A 27 13.00 -22.56 -2.66
N PRO A 28 12.77 -23.89 -2.64
CA PRO A 28 11.43 -24.45 -2.67
C PRO A 28 10.56 -23.97 -1.51
N GLY A 29 9.32 -23.58 -1.79
CA GLY A 29 8.32 -23.22 -0.77
C GLY A 29 8.46 -21.81 -0.19
N ILE A 30 9.32 -20.96 -0.74
CA ILE A 30 9.45 -19.56 -0.29
C ILE A 30 8.34 -18.66 -0.86
N THR A 31 7.74 -19.05 -1.99
CA THR A 31 6.68 -18.28 -2.63
C THR A 31 5.35 -18.43 -1.89
N PRO A 32 4.54 -17.36 -1.82
CA PRO A 32 4.83 -15.99 -2.29
C PRO A 32 5.80 -15.23 -1.36
N PHE A 33 6.68 -14.39 -1.93
CA PHE A 33 7.72 -13.71 -1.15
C PHE A 33 8.05 -12.30 -1.64
N THR A 34 8.39 -11.37 -0.74
CA THR A 34 8.89 -10.04 -1.07
C THR A 34 10.21 -9.74 -0.39
N ILE A 35 11.17 -9.25 -1.16
CA ILE A 35 12.49 -8.86 -0.73
C ILE A 35 12.66 -7.35 -0.95
N GLY A 36 12.95 -6.61 0.11
CA GLY A 36 13.26 -5.18 0.02
C GLY A 36 14.77 -4.97 -0.01
N ILE A 37 15.30 -4.41 -1.09
CA ILE A 37 16.70 -4.01 -1.23
C ILE A 37 16.84 -2.55 -0.77
N TYR A 38 17.28 -2.37 0.48
CA TYR A 38 17.39 -1.05 1.11
C TYR A 38 18.77 -0.43 0.95
N GLY A 39 18.81 0.85 0.57
CA GLY A 39 20.05 1.62 0.49
C GLY A 39 19.83 3.07 0.09
N LYS A 40 20.73 3.97 0.51
CA LYS A 40 20.68 5.39 0.12
C LYS A 40 20.93 5.58 -1.37
N TRP A 41 20.65 6.77 -1.89
CA TRP A 41 20.88 7.05 -3.30
C TRP A 41 22.37 6.90 -3.70
N GLY A 42 22.62 6.17 -4.79
CA GLY A 42 23.97 5.92 -5.31
C GLY A 42 24.76 4.78 -4.63
N THR A 43 24.17 4.00 -3.72
CA THR A 43 24.85 2.86 -3.07
C THR A 43 24.96 1.60 -3.95
N GLY A 44 24.25 1.54 -5.08
CA GLY A 44 24.30 0.42 -6.03
C GLY A 44 23.10 -0.54 -6.00
N LYS A 45 21.94 -0.14 -5.46
CA LYS A 45 20.69 -0.94 -5.45
C LYS A 45 20.35 -1.54 -6.82
N THR A 46 20.17 -0.67 -7.82
CA THR A 46 19.84 -1.08 -9.19
C THR A 46 20.90 -2.01 -9.79
N SER A 47 22.20 -1.76 -9.55
CA SER A 47 23.27 -2.67 -10.00
C SER A 47 23.18 -4.05 -9.35
N LEU A 48 22.93 -4.12 -8.04
CA LEU A 48 22.73 -5.39 -7.33
C LEU A 48 21.50 -6.15 -7.85
N MET A 49 20.39 -5.45 -8.07
CA MET A 49 19.17 -6.01 -8.66
C MET A 49 19.40 -6.51 -10.09
N LYS A 50 20.18 -5.78 -10.91
CA LYS A 50 20.55 -6.20 -12.27
C LYS A 50 21.48 -7.41 -12.29
N MET A 51 22.46 -7.48 -11.39
CA MET A 51 23.30 -8.68 -11.22
C MET A 51 22.47 -9.91 -10.84
N LEU A 52 21.47 -9.69 -9.97
CA LEU A 52 20.54 -10.73 -9.57
C LEU A 52 19.61 -11.15 -10.72
N GLN A 53 19.08 -10.19 -11.48
CA GLN A 53 18.29 -10.44 -12.69
C GLN A 53 19.10 -11.26 -13.71
N GLU A 54 20.33 -10.84 -14.05
CA GLU A 54 21.20 -11.56 -15.00
C GLU A 54 21.50 -13.01 -14.55
N LYS A 55 21.54 -13.25 -13.24
CA LYS A 55 21.72 -14.59 -12.69
C LYS A 55 20.45 -15.42 -12.80
N LEU A 56 19.27 -14.83 -12.57
CA LEU A 56 17.97 -15.50 -12.67
C LEU A 56 17.58 -15.77 -14.12
N ASP A 57 17.85 -14.86 -15.06
CA ASP A 57 17.53 -15.00 -16.49
C ASP A 57 18.26 -16.19 -17.16
N LYS A 58 19.32 -16.70 -16.53
CA LYS A 58 20.04 -17.91 -16.99
C LYS A 58 19.23 -19.19 -16.71
N GLU A 59 18.23 -19.14 -15.84
CA GLU A 59 17.38 -20.28 -15.48
C GLU A 59 16.11 -20.31 -16.35
N LYS A 60 16.02 -21.29 -17.26
CA LYS A 60 14.91 -21.42 -18.24
C LYS A 60 13.50 -21.52 -17.63
N LYS A 61 13.38 -21.76 -16.33
CA LYS A 61 12.09 -21.94 -15.62
C LYS A 61 11.70 -20.74 -14.76
N ILE A 62 12.53 -19.69 -14.76
CA ILE A 62 12.29 -18.44 -14.06
C ILE A 62 12.07 -17.36 -15.11
N GLU A 63 11.01 -16.57 -14.95
CA GLU A 63 10.76 -15.40 -15.79
C GLU A 63 10.96 -14.16 -14.92
N THR A 64 11.66 -13.14 -15.45
CA THR A 64 11.89 -11.89 -14.71
C THR A 64 11.21 -10.72 -15.39
N VAL A 65 10.55 -9.86 -14.62
CA VAL A 65 9.89 -8.65 -15.11
C VAL A 65 10.47 -7.44 -14.41
N TRP A 66 10.82 -6.40 -15.17
CA TRP A 66 11.36 -5.16 -14.62
C TRP A 66 10.35 -4.01 -14.75
N PHE A 67 9.91 -3.46 -13.63
CA PHE A 67 9.03 -2.32 -13.56
C PHE A 67 9.75 -1.11 -12.95
N ASN A 68 9.90 -0.03 -13.72
CA ASN A 68 10.41 1.25 -13.22
C ASN A 68 9.22 2.13 -12.82
N ALA A 69 8.96 2.23 -11.51
CA ALA A 69 7.77 2.91 -10.99
C ALA A 69 7.73 4.40 -11.36
N TRP A 70 8.89 5.06 -11.37
CA TRP A 70 9.00 6.49 -11.64
C TRP A 70 8.57 6.85 -13.07
N LYS A 71 8.75 5.96 -14.06
CA LYS A 71 8.30 6.21 -15.46
C LYS A 71 6.79 6.39 -15.58
N PHE A 72 6.01 5.82 -14.67
CA PHE A 72 4.54 5.81 -14.71
C PHE A 72 3.92 6.74 -13.66
N GLU A 73 4.71 7.64 -13.05
CA GLU A 73 4.25 8.53 -11.98
C GLU A 73 3.16 9.51 -12.40
N LYS A 74 3.10 9.88 -13.68
CA LYS A 74 2.06 10.77 -14.23
C LYS A 74 0.74 10.05 -14.51
N GLU A 75 0.71 8.72 -14.46
CA GLU A 75 -0.53 7.96 -14.63
C GLU A 75 -1.41 8.07 -13.39
N LYS A 76 -2.71 8.21 -13.61
CA LYS A 76 -3.72 8.41 -12.55
C LYS A 76 -3.72 7.26 -11.53
N ASP A 77 -3.39 6.05 -11.99
CA ASP A 77 -3.39 4.81 -11.20
C ASP A 77 -2.15 3.96 -11.52
N MET A 78 -0.99 4.27 -10.91
CA MET A 78 0.30 3.60 -11.17
C MET A 78 0.26 2.06 -11.02
N TRP A 79 -0.66 1.54 -10.22
CA TRP A 79 -0.86 0.10 -10.06
C TRP A 79 -1.44 -0.56 -11.33
N VAL A 80 -2.22 0.17 -12.12
CA VAL A 80 -2.72 -0.29 -13.42
C VAL A 80 -1.55 -0.50 -14.36
N ALA A 81 -0.60 0.44 -14.38
CA ALA A 81 0.63 0.31 -15.15
C ALA A 81 1.43 -0.94 -14.74
N LEU A 82 1.55 -1.22 -13.44
CA LEU A 82 2.20 -2.42 -12.92
C LEU A 82 1.50 -3.69 -13.42
N ILE A 83 0.18 -3.78 -13.27
CA ILE A 83 -0.58 -4.96 -13.72
C ILE A 83 -0.49 -5.11 -15.24
N GLN A 84 -0.63 -4.03 -16.01
CA GLN A 84 -0.52 -4.09 -17.47
C GLN A 84 0.88 -4.53 -17.90
N THR A 85 1.93 -4.06 -17.24
CA THR A 85 3.31 -4.53 -17.50
C THR A 85 3.41 -6.02 -17.23
N LEU A 86 2.93 -6.51 -16.09
CA LEU A 86 2.94 -7.95 -15.78
C LEU A 86 2.16 -8.77 -16.80
N LEU A 87 0.97 -8.33 -17.20
CA LEU A 87 0.14 -9.04 -18.17
C LEU A 87 0.71 -9.03 -19.59
N ASN A 88 1.53 -8.04 -19.94
CA ASN A 88 2.18 -7.94 -21.25
C ASN A 88 3.47 -8.77 -21.32
N GLU A 89 4.19 -8.91 -20.22
CA GLU A 89 5.47 -9.62 -20.15
C GLU A 89 5.31 -11.13 -19.90
N ILE A 90 4.17 -11.59 -19.37
CA ILE A 90 3.89 -13.03 -19.23
C ILE A 90 3.55 -13.64 -20.59
N GLU A 91 4.53 -14.30 -21.20
CA GLU A 91 4.35 -15.06 -22.44
C GLU A 91 3.95 -16.53 -22.19
N VAL A 92 2.93 -17.00 -22.91
CA VAL A 92 2.54 -18.42 -22.92
C VAL A 92 3.11 -19.11 -24.15
N LYS A 93 4.09 -19.99 -23.94
CA LYS A 93 4.86 -20.67 -25.00
C LYS A 93 4.16 -21.90 -25.59
N ASP A 94 3.15 -22.44 -24.92
CA ASP A 94 2.37 -23.61 -25.35
C ASP A 94 1.22 -23.18 -26.26
N GLU A 95 1.32 -23.43 -27.57
CA GLU A 95 0.33 -23.03 -28.58
C GLU A 95 -1.11 -23.48 -28.25
N SER A 96 -1.26 -24.64 -27.60
CA SER A 96 -2.58 -25.17 -27.23
C SER A 96 -3.28 -24.37 -26.12
N LYS A 97 -2.51 -23.58 -25.35
CA LYS A 97 -2.97 -22.80 -24.20
C LYS A 97 -3.05 -21.30 -24.48
N ILE A 98 -2.56 -20.82 -25.63
CA ILE A 98 -2.57 -19.39 -25.99
C ILE A 98 -3.99 -18.82 -26.01
N GLU A 99 -4.96 -19.56 -26.53
CA GLU A 99 -6.37 -19.12 -26.60
C GLU A 99 -6.97 -18.96 -25.19
N GLU A 100 -6.67 -19.90 -24.29
CA GLU A 100 -7.11 -19.87 -22.89
C GLU A 100 -6.44 -18.72 -22.13
N ALA A 101 -5.13 -18.54 -22.31
CA ALA A 101 -4.37 -17.44 -21.72
C ALA A 101 -4.88 -16.08 -22.19
N ARG A 102 -5.17 -15.91 -23.49
CA ARG A 102 -5.79 -14.68 -24.03
C ARG A 102 -7.15 -14.40 -23.39
N ARG A 103 -7.97 -15.44 -23.15
CA ARG A 103 -9.26 -15.30 -22.47
C ARG A 103 -9.08 -14.81 -21.03
N ILE A 104 -8.11 -15.38 -20.31
CA ILE A 104 -7.78 -15.00 -18.93
C ILE A 104 -7.22 -13.58 -18.86
N ILE A 105 -6.27 -13.21 -19.72
CA ILE A 105 -5.74 -11.84 -19.82
C ILE A 105 -6.87 -10.84 -20.10
N LYS A 106 -7.81 -11.19 -21.00
CA LYS A 106 -8.98 -10.34 -21.28
C LYS A 106 -9.85 -10.18 -20.03
N LYS A 107 -10.16 -11.26 -19.31
CA LYS A 107 -10.90 -11.19 -18.03
C LYS A 107 -10.19 -10.34 -16.98
N LEU A 108 -8.89 -10.53 -16.80
CA LEU A 108 -8.06 -9.77 -15.86
C LEU A 108 -8.08 -8.27 -16.22
N ARG A 109 -7.92 -7.93 -17.50
CA ARG A 109 -8.04 -6.53 -17.97
C ARG A 109 -9.43 -5.92 -17.73
N TYR A 110 -10.51 -6.69 -17.87
CA TYR A 110 -11.85 -6.21 -17.50
C TYR A 110 -12.00 -6.03 -15.97
N GLY A 111 -11.38 -6.89 -15.16
CA GLY A 111 -11.35 -6.79 -13.71
C GLY A 111 -10.63 -5.53 -13.20
N ILE A 112 -9.60 -5.05 -13.91
CA ILE A 112 -8.87 -3.81 -13.59
C ILE A 112 -9.81 -2.58 -13.59
N ASN A 113 -10.69 -2.47 -14.59
CA ASN A 113 -11.63 -1.35 -14.70
C ASN A 113 -12.64 -1.32 -13.53
N TRP A 114 -12.94 -2.49 -12.94
CA TRP A 114 -13.82 -2.60 -11.77
C TRP A 114 -13.10 -2.19 -10.47
N ILE A 115 -11.83 -2.59 -10.30
CA ILE A 115 -10.99 -2.19 -9.16
C ILE A 115 -10.80 -0.66 -9.14
N GLN A 116 -10.65 -0.02 -10.31
CA GLN A 116 -10.62 1.45 -10.45
C GLN A 116 -11.94 2.13 -10.02
N MET A 117 -13.10 1.52 -10.25
CA MET A 117 -14.41 2.10 -9.89
C MET A 117 -14.78 1.95 -8.41
N ALA A 118 -14.22 0.97 -7.70
CA ALA A 118 -14.66 0.61 -6.35
C ALA A 118 -14.12 1.51 -5.22
N GLY A 119 -13.04 2.27 -5.47
CA GLY A 119 -12.31 3.01 -4.44
C GLY A 119 -11.59 2.06 -3.48
N PHE A 120 -10.26 2.09 -3.45
CA PHE A 120 -9.45 1.11 -2.71
C PHE A 120 -9.73 1.18 -1.19
N VAL A 121 -10.31 0.12 -0.63
CA VAL A 121 -10.80 0.06 0.77
C VAL A 121 -9.64 -0.10 1.74
N THR A 122 -9.22 1.02 2.34
CA THR A 122 -8.05 1.09 3.24
C THR A 122 -8.37 0.85 4.72
N SER A 123 -9.64 0.80 5.15
CA SER A 123 -9.98 0.74 6.59
C SER A 123 -10.19 -0.66 7.18
N ILE A 124 -10.43 -1.71 6.37
CA ILE A 124 -10.85 -3.03 6.87
C ILE A 124 -9.74 -4.09 6.80
N ALA A 125 -8.82 -3.99 5.83
CA ALA A 125 -7.75 -4.97 5.64
C ALA A 125 -6.59 -4.89 6.67
N LEU A 126 -6.61 -3.91 7.57
CA LEU A 126 -5.52 -3.65 8.52
C LEU A 126 -5.69 -4.34 9.88
N GLN A 127 -6.86 -4.90 10.20
CA GLN A 127 -7.12 -5.41 11.56
C GLN A 127 -7.12 -6.94 11.72
N ARG A 128 -7.12 -7.79 10.68
CA ARG A 128 -7.09 -9.26 10.85
C ARG A 128 -6.30 -10.01 9.75
N PRO A 129 -5.51 -11.06 10.09
CA PRO A 129 -4.68 -11.80 9.12
C PRO A 129 -5.44 -12.85 8.29
N ASP A 130 -6.76 -12.97 8.43
CA ASP A 130 -7.53 -14.14 7.98
C ASP A 130 -8.70 -13.70 7.08
N PHE A 131 -8.41 -13.48 5.79
CA PHE A 131 -9.35 -12.95 4.78
C PHE A 131 -10.58 -13.86 4.56
N HIS A 132 -10.46 -15.17 4.78
CA HIS A 132 -11.56 -16.13 4.53
C HIS A 132 -12.72 -16.02 5.53
N LYS A 133 -12.46 -15.65 6.79
CA LYS A 133 -13.49 -15.45 7.83
C LYS A 133 -14.27 -14.13 7.69
N LEU A 134 -13.81 -13.24 6.81
CA LEU A 134 -14.44 -11.94 6.59
C LEU A 134 -15.73 -12.04 5.76
N SER A 135 -15.83 -13.04 4.87
CA SER A 135 -16.98 -13.18 3.95
C SER A 135 -18.31 -13.44 4.66
N GLU A 136 -18.27 -14.02 5.87
CA GLU A 136 -19.46 -14.38 6.64
C GLU A 136 -20.01 -13.22 7.49
N ALA A 137 -19.24 -12.14 7.68
CA ALA A 137 -19.57 -11.03 8.58
C ALA A 137 -19.81 -9.68 7.88
N LEU A 138 -19.92 -9.65 6.55
CA LEU A 138 -19.93 -8.42 5.75
C LEU A 138 -21.17 -8.26 4.88
N ASP A 139 -21.55 -7.00 4.65
CA ASP A 139 -22.64 -6.59 3.78
C ASP A 139 -22.42 -7.07 2.33
N SER A 140 -23.52 -7.35 1.62
CA SER A 140 -23.56 -7.99 0.30
C SER A 140 -22.69 -7.29 -0.76
N ASN A 141 -22.60 -5.95 -0.70
CA ASN A 141 -21.78 -5.14 -1.59
C ASN A 141 -20.28 -5.21 -1.30
N LEU A 142 -19.87 -5.44 -0.05
CA LEU A 142 -18.45 -5.59 0.29
C LEU A 142 -18.00 -7.04 0.03
N ARG A 143 -18.90 -8.00 0.22
CA ARG A 143 -18.70 -9.42 -0.09
C ARG A 143 -18.44 -9.66 -1.58
N SER A 144 -19.26 -9.09 -2.46
CA SER A 144 -19.05 -9.17 -3.92
C SER A 144 -17.75 -8.49 -4.38
N ARG A 145 -17.32 -7.42 -3.69
CA ARG A 145 -16.03 -6.76 -3.93
C ARG A 145 -14.84 -7.63 -3.49
N ILE A 146 -14.93 -8.32 -2.36
CA ILE A 146 -13.90 -9.25 -1.88
C ILE A 146 -13.83 -10.49 -2.77
N GLU A 147 -14.97 -11.04 -3.19
CA GLU A 147 -15.05 -12.15 -4.15
C GLU A 147 -14.40 -11.78 -5.50
N SER A 148 -14.59 -10.54 -5.97
CA SER A 148 -13.97 -10.06 -7.21
C SER A 148 -12.43 -9.95 -7.12
N ILE A 149 -11.90 -9.60 -5.95
CA ILE A 149 -10.43 -9.57 -5.71
C ILE A 149 -9.87 -11.00 -5.71
N TYR A 150 -10.58 -11.94 -5.07
CA TYR A 150 -10.22 -13.36 -5.07
C TYR A 150 -10.28 -13.97 -6.48
N ASP A 151 -11.29 -13.62 -7.27
CA ASP A 151 -11.41 -14.04 -8.67
C ASP A 151 -10.26 -13.49 -9.52
N PHE A 152 -9.85 -12.25 -9.30
CA PHE A 152 -8.68 -11.68 -9.99
C PHE A 152 -7.40 -12.45 -9.63
N GLU A 153 -7.16 -12.67 -8.34
CA GLU A 153 -5.98 -13.41 -7.84
C GLU A 153 -5.90 -14.81 -8.47
N LYS A 154 -7.02 -15.54 -8.46
CA LYS A 154 -7.11 -16.90 -9.01
C LYS A 154 -6.91 -16.95 -10.53
N GLU A 155 -7.47 -16.00 -11.27
CA GLU A 155 -7.27 -15.90 -12.71
C GLU A 155 -5.81 -15.51 -13.05
N PHE A 156 -5.16 -14.67 -12.22
CA PHE A 156 -3.75 -14.34 -12.37
C PHE A 156 -2.84 -15.54 -12.06
N GLU A 157 -3.10 -16.28 -10.98
CA GLU A 157 -2.37 -17.52 -10.66
C GLU A 157 -2.47 -18.51 -11.81
N LYS A 158 -3.67 -18.69 -12.36
CA LYS A 158 -3.91 -19.55 -13.53
C LYS A 158 -3.13 -19.08 -14.77
N LEU A 159 -3.01 -17.78 -15.01
CA LEU A 159 -2.20 -17.25 -16.11
C LEU A 159 -0.71 -17.61 -15.96
N VAL A 160 -0.17 -17.47 -14.74
CA VAL A 160 1.22 -17.85 -14.42
C VAL A 160 1.43 -19.38 -14.53
N GLU A 161 0.41 -20.19 -14.23
CA GLU A 161 0.47 -21.64 -14.48
C GLU A 161 0.50 -21.98 -15.97
N LEU A 162 -0.31 -21.30 -16.79
CA LEU A 162 -0.38 -21.53 -18.23
C LEU A 162 0.90 -21.15 -18.97
N SER A 163 1.64 -20.15 -18.50
CA SER A 163 2.93 -19.77 -19.10
C SER A 163 4.00 -20.84 -18.95
N GLY A 164 3.81 -21.81 -18.03
CA GLY A 164 4.76 -22.90 -17.80
C GLY A 164 5.99 -22.48 -16.99
N VAL A 165 5.99 -21.27 -16.42
CA VAL A 165 7.06 -20.79 -15.55
C VAL A 165 6.89 -21.40 -14.15
N ASN A 166 8.00 -21.78 -13.52
CA ASN A 166 7.98 -22.25 -12.13
C ASN A 166 7.97 -21.08 -11.15
N LEU A 167 8.54 -19.94 -11.55
CA LEU A 167 8.73 -18.77 -10.72
C LEU A 167 8.71 -17.50 -11.58
N LEU A 168 7.88 -16.54 -11.20
CA LEU A 168 7.87 -15.18 -11.76
C LEU A 168 8.51 -14.22 -10.74
N VAL A 169 9.61 -13.56 -11.13
CA VAL A 169 10.32 -12.61 -10.28
C VAL A 169 10.11 -11.19 -10.80
N VAL A 170 9.48 -10.34 -10.00
CA VAL A 170 9.13 -8.96 -10.38
C VAL A 170 10.05 -7.99 -9.66
N PHE A 171 10.89 -7.28 -10.43
CA PHE A 171 11.75 -6.21 -9.95
C PHE A 171 11.01 -4.87 -10.04
N ILE A 172 10.87 -4.17 -8.92
CA ILE A 172 10.26 -2.84 -8.85
C ILE A 172 11.34 -1.86 -8.38
N ASP A 173 11.75 -0.94 -9.26
CA ASP A 173 12.82 0.04 -9.00
C ASP A 173 12.28 1.49 -9.02
N ASP A 174 13.04 2.39 -8.41
CA ASP A 174 12.76 3.83 -8.30
C ASP A 174 11.41 4.19 -7.62
N LEU A 175 10.84 3.28 -6.82
CA LEU A 175 9.62 3.54 -6.05
C LEU A 175 9.81 4.71 -5.06
N ASP A 176 11.03 4.90 -4.54
CA ASP A 176 11.40 5.99 -3.63
C ASP A 176 11.56 7.36 -4.32
N ARG A 177 11.32 7.44 -5.64
CA ARG A 177 11.27 8.69 -6.42
C ARG A 177 9.86 9.17 -6.72
N CYS A 178 8.85 8.35 -6.44
CA CYS A 178 7.45 8.63 -6.75
C CYS A 178 6.78 9.50 -5.67
N LYS A 179 5.69 10.17 -6.02
CA LYS A 179 4.74 10.79 -5.08
C LYS A 179 4.24 9.80 -4.03
N LYS A 180 4.01 10.31 -2.81
CA LYS A 180 3.62 9.53 -1.63
C LYS A 180 2.41 8.62 -1.87
N ASP A 181 1.34 9.14 -2.48
CA ASP A 181 0.13 8.36 -2.76
C ASP A 181 0.39 7.22 -3.74
N ALA A 182 1.21 7.45 -4.77
CA ALA A 182 1.53 6.44 -5.77
C ALA A 182 2.41 5.33 -5.18
N THR A 183 3.37 5.68 -4.34
CA THR A 183 4.16 4.73 -3.55
C THR A 183 3.26 3.83 -2.70
N LEU A 184 2.29 4.39 -2.00
CA LEU A 184 1.36 3.62 -1.16
C LEU A 184 0.48 2.69 -1.97
N ASN A 185 -0.07 3.18 -3.09
CA ASN A 185 -0.89 2.37 -3.98
C ASN A 185 -0.14 1.14 -4.49
N ILE A 186 1.14 1.27 -4.86
CA ILE A 186 1.96 0.11 -5.29
C ILE A 186 2.22 -0.87 -4.14
N LEU A 187 2.55 -0.38 -2.95
CA LEU A 187 2.77 -1.23 -1.78
C LEU A 187 1.50 -2.03 -1.42
N GLU A 188 0.34 -1.40 -1.46
CA GLU A 188 -0.96 -2.03 -1.24
C GLU A 188 -1.29 -3.10 -2.29
N VAL A 189 -1.00 -2.81 -3.55
CA VAL A 189 -1.25 -3.69 -4.69
C VAL A 189 -0.33 -4.90 -4.67
N ILE A 190 0.95 -4.71 -4.31
CA ILE A 190 1.86 -5.81 -4.04
C ILE A 190 1.22 -6.73 -3.00
N LYS A 191 0.78 -6.20 -1.84
CA LYS A 191 0.14 -6.98 -0.77
C LYS A 191 -1.06 -7.79 -1.25
N LEU A 192 -1.91 -7.25 -2.12
CA LEU A 192 -3.04 -7.98 -2.70
C LEU A 192 -2.60 -9.15 -3.59
N PHE A 193 -1.47 -9.02 -4.28
CA PHE A 193 -0.93 -10.05 -5.18
C PHE A 193 0.13 -10.95 -4.54
N LEU A 194 0.46 -10.72 -3.27
CA LEU A 194 1.36 -11.57 -2.46
C LEU A 194 0.78 -12.94 -2.14
N TYR A 195 -0.34 -13.38 -2.70
CA TYR A 195 -0.87 -14.72 -2.45
C TYR A 195 -0.73 -15.69 -3.64
N SER A 196 -0.23 -15.22 -4.79
CA SER A 196 0.12 -16.09 -5.92
C SER A 196 1.34 -16.96 -5.60
N LYS A 197 1.14 -18.29 -5.54
CA LYS A 197 2.14 -19.28 -5.08
C LYS A 197 3.39 -19.41 -5.95
N LYS A 198 3.54 -18.63 -7.02
CA LYS A 198 4.68 -18.66 -7.94
C LYS A 198 5.36 -17.31 -8.14
N CYS A 199 5.10 -16.31 -7.29
CA CYS A 199 5.63 -14.96 -7.46
C CYS A 199 6.62 -14.57 -6.35
N VAL A 200 7.69 -13.87 -6.75
CA VAL A 200 8.62 -13.17 -5.84
C VAL A 200 8.76 -11.72 -6.28
N TYR A 201 8.62 -10.78 -5.35
CA TYR A 201 8.77 -9.35 -5.60
C TYR A 201 10.10 -8.83 -5.01
N ILE A 202 10.84 -8.03 -5.77
CA ILE A 202 12.11 -7.44 -5.35
C ILE A 202 12.02 -5.93 -5.49
N LEU A 203 12.04 -5.23 -4.35
CA LEU A 203 11.78 -3.79 -4.28
C LEU A 203 13.07 -3.02 -4.01
N GLY A 204 13.45 -2.09 -4.90
CA GLY A 204 14.54 -1.15 -4.67
C GLY A 204 14.06 0.05 -3.86
N LEU A 205 14.47 0.17 -2.59
CA LEU A 205 13.89 1.14 -1.66
C LEU A 205 14.93 2.01 -0.94
N ASP A 206 14.58 3.26 -0.67
CA ASP A 206 15.22 4.10 0.34
C ASP A 206 14.32 4.12 1.58
N HIS A 207 14.77 3.48 2.66
CA HIS A 207 13.96 3.25 3.87
C HIS A 207 13.37 4.55 4.42
N GLU A 208 14.19 5.61 4.54
CA GLU A 208 13.75 6.89 5.11
C GLU A 208 12.67 7.56 4.25
N LYS A 209 12.75 7.44 2.92
CA LYS A 209 11.76 8.05 2.02
C LYS A 209 10.45 7.27 1.99
N ILE A 210 10.52 5.94 2.02
CA ILE A 210 9.33 5.09 2.00
C ILE A 210 8.56 5.21 3.32
N CYS A 211 9.23 5.22 4.48
CA CYS A 211 8.56 5.48 5.76
C CYS A 211 7.83 6.84 5.74
N LYS A 212 8.49 7.91 5.26
CA LYS A 212 7.87 9.24 5.07
C LYS A 212 6.70 9.28 4.10
N ALA A 213 6.64 8.34 3.16
CA ALA A 213 5.49 8.18 2.27
C ALA A 213 4.33 7.51 3.03
N ILE A 214 4.60 6.46 3.80
CA ILE A 214 3.61 5.74 4.62
C ILE A 214 3.04 6.65 5.74
N GLU A 215 3.90 7.41 6.41
CA GLU A 215 3.55 8.42 7.43
C GLU A 215 2.57 9.50 6.95
N SER A 216 2.40 9.66 5.62
CA SER A 216 1.41 10.61 5.10
C SER A 216 -0.03 10.13 5.20
N LYS A 217 -0.26 8.81 5.34
CA LYS A 217 -1.59 8.21 5.53
C LYS A 217 -1.75 7.51 6.88
N PHE A 218 -0.65 7.15 7.55
CA PHE A 218 -0.66 6.43 8.82
C PHE A 218 0.16 7.18 9.89
N PRO A 219 -0.14 7.00 11.19
CA PRO A 219 0.68 7.54 12.28
C PRO A 219 2.16 7.10 12.21
N GLU A 220 3.06 7.93 12.73
CA GLU A 220 4.53 7.76 12.62
C GLU A 220 5.04 6.44 13.23
N ASP A 221 4.35 5.93 14.25
CA ASP A 221 4.63 4.66 14.93
C ASP A 221 4.21 3.41 14.14
N VAL A 222 3.43 3.55 13.07
CA VAL A 222 2.86 2.43 12.29
C VAL A 222 3.62 2.18 10.98
N ALA A 223 4.47 3.11 10.53
CA ALA A 223 5.10 3.03 9.21
C ALA A 223 6.06 1.83 9.06
N GLU A 224 6.84 1.53 10.10
CA GLU A 224 7.75 0.36 10.10
C GLU A 224 6.94 -0.95 10.14
N GLU A 225 5.95 -1.06 11.01
CA GLU A 225 5.07 -2.25 11.08
C GLU A 225 4.31 -2.49 9.77
N TYR A 226 3.92 -1.42 9.08
CA TYR A 226 3.25 -1.51 7.79
C TYR A 226 4.20 -2.07 6.72
N LEU A 227 5.44 -1.57 6.69
CA LEU A 227 6.44 -2.01 5.73
C LEU A 227 6.88 -3.45 5.98
N ASP A 228 7.02 -3.86 7.24
CA ASP A 228 7.35 -5.25 7.65
C ASP A 228 6.26 -6.26 7.24
N LYS A 229 4.99 -5.84 7.19
CA LYS A 229 3.89 -6.69 6.70
C LYS A 229 3.94 -6.95 5.19
N ILE A 230 4.63 -6.10 4.44
CA ILE A 230 4.73 -6.19 2.97
C ILE A 230 6.06 -6.80 2.56
N VAL A 231 7.14 -6.37 3.19
CA VAL A 231 8.51 -6.82 2.90
C VAL A 231 8.90 -7.91 3.90
N GLN A 232 8.79 -9.18 3.48
CA GLN A 232 9.13 -10.32 4.35
C GLN A 232 10.64 -10.45 4.60
N LEU A 233 11.47 -10.01 3.65
CA LEU A 233 12.93 -10.01 3.80
C LEU A 233 13.52 -8.63 3.52
N PRO A 234 13.81 -7.83 4.56
CA PRO A 234 14.56 -6.59 4.40
C PRO A 234 16.06 -6.88 4.24
N PHE A 235 16.60 -6.65 3.05
CA PHE A 235 18.02 -6.71 2.75
C PHE A 235 18.61 -5.29 2.68
N PHE A 236 19.25 -4.86 3.75
CA PHE A 236 20.02 -3.62 3.77
C PHE A 236 21.36 -3.84 3.06
N ILE A 237 21.61 -3.12 1.98
CA ILE A 237 22.91 -3.15 1.30
C ILE A 237 23.99 -2.79 2.32
N PRO A 238 24.92 -3.71 2.63
CA PRO A 238 25.95 -3.44 3.60
C PRO A 238 26.79 -2.24 3.15
N ARG A 239 27.20 -1.40 4.11
CA ARG A 239 28.19 -0.36 3.80
C ARG A 239 29.41 -1.03 3.18
N VAL A 240 29.80 -0.59 2.00
CA VAL A 240 30.96 -1.12 1.30
C VAL A 240 32.18 -0.87 2.19
N LYS A 241 32.85 -1.95 2.60
CA LYS A 241 34.05 -1.86 3.43
C LYS A 241 35.09 -1.01 2.71
N PHE A 242 35.91 -0.31 3.49
CA PHE A 242 37.01 0.52 2.95
C PHE A 242 37.82 -0.23 1.90
N GLU A 243 38.19 -1.49 2.18
CA GLU A 243 38.99 -2.31 1.26
C GLU A 243 38.26 -2.60 -0.07
N ASN A 244 36.96 -2.87 -0.05
CA ASN A 244 36.18 -3.07 -1.27
C ASN A 244 36.02 -1.77 -2.06
N MET A 245 35.86 -0.64 -1.36
CA MET A 245 35.78 0.67 -2.01
C MET A 245 37.13 1.10 -2.60
N ARG A 246 38.23 0.71 -1.95
CA ARG A 246 39.60 0.88 -2.42
C ARG A 246 39.86 0.06 -3.69
N LYS A 247 39.47 -1.23 -3.68
CA LYS A 247 39.48 -2.10 -4.86
C LYS A 247 38.63 -1.53 -6.01
N PHE A 248 37.45 -1.00 -5.69
CA PHE A 248 36.56 -0.34 -6.65
C PHE A 248 37.17 0.93 -7.26
N LEU A 249 37.75 1.81 -6.44
CA LEU A 249 38.40 3.03 -6.92
C LEU A 249 39.60 2.69 -7.80
N ARG A 250 40.41 1.69 -7.43
CA ARG A 250 41.48 1.15 -8.27
C ARG A 250 40.95 0.63 -9.60
N PHE A 251 39.90 -0.20 -9.56
CA PHE A 251 39.23 -0.71 -10.76
C PHE A 251 38.82 0.44 -11.69
N LEU A 252 38.15 1.47 -11.16
CA LEU A 252 37.68 2.60 -11.95
C LEU A 252 38.84 3.36 -12.61
N VAL A 253 39.94 3.57 -11.90
CA VAL A 253 41.10 4.28 -12.46
C VAL A 253 41.79 3.44 -13.53
N ILE A 254 42.00 2.15 -13.26
CA ILE A 254 42.71 1.23 -14.16
C ILE A 254 41.89 0.96 -15.43
N SER A 255 40.59 0.72 -15.30
CA SER A 255 39.69 0.44 -16.42
C SER A 255 39.56 1.60 -17.42
N GLN A 256 39.87 2.85 -17.03
CA GLN A 256 39.94 3.97 -17.97
C GLN A 256 41.07 3.85 -18.99
N TYR A 257 42.03 2.96 -18.77
CA TYR A 257 43.17 2.72 -19.66
C TYR A 257 43.04 1.41 -20.45
N MET A 258 41.86 0.80 -20.47
CA MET A 258 41.57 -0.43 -21.20
C MET A 258 40.68 -0.14 -22.42
N ASP A 259 41.02 -0.73 -23.57
CA ASP A 259 40.39 -0.41 -24.85
C ASP A 259 39.24 -1.36 -25.25
N ASN A 260 39.06 -2.49 -24.55
CA ASN A 260 37.99 -3.44 -24.87
C ASN A 260 37.25 -3.96 -23.61
N GLU A 261 35.99 -4.37 -23.81
CA GLU A 261 35.07 -4.81 -22.76
C GLU A 261 35.50 -6.14 -22.10
N LYS A 262 36.23 -6.98 -22.85
CA LYS A 262 36.76 -8.26 -22.36
C LYS A 262 37.84 -8.05 -21.30
N ASP A 263 38.76 -7.11 -21.52
CA ASP A 263 39.85 -6.79 -20.59
C ASP A 263 39.30 -6.17 -19.29
N VAL A 264 38.24 -5.36 -19.39
CA VAL A 264 37.54 -4.78 -18.22
C VAL A 264 36.84 -5.88 -17.40
N LYS A 265 36.26 -6.88 -18.07
CA LYS A 265 35.67 -8.06 -17.42
C LYS A 265 36.74 -8.92 -16.74
N ASP A 266 37.84 -9.21 -17.42
CA ASP A 266 38.98 -9.96 -16.88
C ASP A 266 39.63 -9.23 -15.69
N LEU A 267 39.70 -7.90 -15.72
CA LEU A 267 40.17 -7.07 -14.60
C LEU A 267 39.26 -7.24 -13.37
N THR A 268 37.95 -7.25 -13.58
CA THR A 268 36.96 -7.39 -12.49
C THR A 268 37.16 -8.71 -11.73
N GLU A 269 37.43 -9.81 -12.44
CA GLU A 269 37.70 -11.12 -11.82
C GLU A 269 39.05 -11.15 -11.06
N LYS A 270 40.08 -10.49 -11.58
CA LYS A 270 41.42 -10.42 -10.95
C LYS A 270 41.43 -9.57 -9.68
N ILE A 271 40.60 -8.53 -9.61
CA ILE A 271 40.52 -7.61 -8.45
C ILE A 271 39.98 -8.30 -7.19
N HIS A 272 39.10 -9.30 -7.33
CA HIS A 272 38.58 -10.05 -6.17
C HIS A 272 39.54 -11.09 -5.62
N THR A 273 40.45 -11.59 -6.44
CA THR A 273 41.30 -12.75 -6.12
C THR A 273 42.75 -12.38 -5.77
N HIS A 274 43.26 -11.22 -6.21
CA HIS A 274 44.70 -10.91 -6.15
C HIS A 274 45.07 -9.53 -5.57
N MET A 275 44.12 -8.68 -5.14
CA MET A 275 44.39 -7.27 -4.76
C MET A 275 44.57 -6.98 -3.24
N GLU A 276 44.74 -7.99 -2.39
CA GLU A 276 44.83 -7.78 -0.92
C GLU A 276 46.19 -7.24 -0.44
N ASP A 277 47.29 -7.64 -1.08
CA ASP A 277 48.66 -7.20 -0.75
C ASP A 277 49.16 -6.11 -1.72
N GLU A 278 50.10 -5.29 -1.27
CA GLU A 278 50.69 -4.16 -2.01
C GLU A 278 50.94 -4.49 -3.49
N PHE A 279 50.04 -4.01 -4.34
CA PHE A 279 50.11 -4.23 -5.78
C PHE A 279 51.22 -3.33 -6.35
N ASP A 280 52.43 -3.88 -6.43
CA ASP A 280 53.64 -3.19 -6.84
C ASP A 280 53.51 -2.64 -8.28
N LEU A 281 53.97 -1.41 -8.50
CA LEU A 281 53.96 -0.71 -9.80
C LEU A 281 54.66 -1.54 -10.91
N GLU A 282 55.56 -2.44 -10.49
CA GLU A 282 56.35 -3.32 -11.34
C GLU A 282 55.54 -4.54 -11.85
N VAL A 283 54.56 -5.01 -11.08
CA VAL A 283 53.66 -6.13 -11.48
C VAL A 283 52.63 -5.66 -12.53
N MET A 284 52.14 -4.42 -12.43
CA MET A 284 51.24 -3.83 -13.43
C MET A 284 51.89 -3.67 -14.80
N LYS A 285 53.18 -3.30 -14.83
CA LYS A 285 53.97 -3.20 -16.08
C LYS A 285 54.12 -4.53 -16.81
N ASN A 286 54.17 -5.64 -16.09
CA ASN A 286 54.56 -6.94 -16.66
C ASN A 286 53.38 -7.89 -16.93
N ASN A 287 52.25 -7.81 -16.21
CA ASN A 287 51.23 -8.89 -16.24
C ASN A 287 49.77 -8.48 -16.55
N VAL A 288 49.40 -7.20 -16.58
CA VAL A 288 47.97 -6.82 -16.78
C VAL A 288 47.75 -5.71 -17.82
N ILE A 289 48.61 -4.68 -17.93
CA ILE A 289 48.41 -3.57 -18.89
C ILE A 289 49.75 -2.97 -19.33
N LYS A 290 49.92 -2.67 -20.62
CA LYS A 290 51.02 -1.80 -21.11
C LYS A 290 50.73 -0.34 -20.75
N MET A 291 50.97 0.06 -19.49
CA MET A 291 50.87 1.47 -19.07
C MET A 291 52.18 2.23 -19.25
N ASP A 292 52.11 3.44 -19.81
CA ASP A 292 53.26 4.35 -19.87
C ASP A 292 53.61 4.94 -18.49
N LYS A 293 54.84 5.45 -18.34
CA LYS A 293 55.37 5.99 -17.07
C LYS A 293 54.54 7.17 -16.52
N LYS A 294 53.94 7.98 -17.39
CA LYS A 294 53.18 9.18 -17.02
C LYS A 294 51.76 8.85 -16.54
N ARG A 295 51.15 7.78 -17.07
CA ARG A 295 49.87 7.23 -16.60
C ARG A 295 50.01 6.50 -15.27
N LEU A 296 51.16 5.87 -15.03
CA LEU A 296 51.50 5.27 -13.73
C LEU A 296 51.64 6.33 -12.62
N GLU A 297 52.14 7.51 -12.94
CA GLU A 297 52.20 8.65 -11.99
C GLU A 297 50.80 9.14 -11.59
N GLU A 298 49.86 9.29 -12.53
CA GLU A 298 48.47 9.67 -12.20
C GLU A 298 47.73 8.63 -11.36
N TYR A 299 47.97 7.35 -11.65
CA TYR A 299 47.46 6.26 -10.83
C TYR A 299 48.03 6.35 -9.41
N ARG A 300 49.34 6.57 -9.27
CA ARG A 300 50.01 6.69 -7.97
C ARG A 300 49.41 7.80 -7.11
N ASP A 301 49.17 8.99 -7.68
CA ASP A 301 48.63 10.15 -6.95
C ASP A 301 47.22 9.89 -6.38
N ILE A 302 46.36 9.22 -7.15
CA ILE A 302 45.02 8.84 -6.68
C ILE A 302 45.09 7.77 -5.58
N ILE A 303 46.04 6.83 -5.69
CA ILE A 303 46.18 5.72 -4.74
C ILE A 303 46.76 6.19 -3.41
N GLU A 304 47.74 7.09 -3.43
CA GLU A 304 48.28 7.71 -2.21
C GLU A 304 47.19 8.51 -1.46
N GLN A 305 46.21 9.06 -2.19
CA GLN A 305 45.07 9.81 -1.63
C GLN A 305 43.77 9.00 -1.52
N GLN A 306 43.79 7.68 -1.75
CA GLN A 306 42.56 6.86 -1.81
C GLN A 306 41.76 6.93 -0.50
N GLY A 307 42.43 7.05 0.65
CA GLY A 307 41.80 7.17 1.97
C GLY A 307 40.86 8.36 2.06
N ILE A 308 41.40 9.56 1.81
CA ILE A 308 40.62 10.80 1.87
C ILE A 308 39.55 10.85 0.77
N ILE A 309 39.83 10.34 -0.44
CA ILE A 309 38.83 10.29 -1.52
C ILE A 309 37.63 9.44 -1.12
N ILE A 310 37.86 8.28 -0.50
CA ILE A 310 36.79 7.34 -0.11
C ILE A 310 35.98 7.89 1.08
N GLU A 311 36.67 8.34 2.13
CA GLU A 311 36.04 8.86 3.34
C GLU A 311 35.19 10.09 3.03
N GLU A 312 35.76 11.06 2.31
CA GLU A 312 35.06 12.28 1.98
C GLU A 312 33.91 12.02 1.05
N ASN A 313 33.97 11.07 0.12
CA ASN A 313 32.81 10.74 -0.72
C ASN A 313 31.76 9.83 -0.02
N ASP A 314 31.79 9.76 1.32
CA ASP A 314 30.86 9.00 2.17
C ASP A 314 30.76 7.51 1.78
N TYR A 315 31.84 6.91 1.28
CA TYR A 315 31.83 5.52 0.79
C TYR A 315 30.76 5.28 -0.29
N ASN A 316 30.42 6.29 -1.09
CA ASN A 316 29.38 6.22 -2.12
C ASN A 316 30.00 6.04 -3.53
N PRO A 317 29.74 4.90 -4.21
CA PRO A 317 30.33 4.60 -5.52
C PRO A 317 30.04 5.65 -6.59
N ARG A 318 28.82 6.20 -6.61
CA ARG A 318 28.39 7.23 -7.58
C ARG A 318 29.13 8.55 -7.36
N LYS A 319 29.29 8.97 -6.11
CA LYS A 319 30.09 10.16 -5.76
C LYS A 319 31.56 9.99 -6.17
N ILE A 320 32.14 8.80 -5.97
CA ILE A 320 33.52 8.49 -6.38
C ILE A 320 33.68 8.51 -7.90
N LYS A 321 32.76 7.91 -8.67
CA LYS A 321 32.78 8.01 -10.15
C LYS A 321 32.73 9.47 -10.62
N LYS A 322 31.84 10.28 -10.02
CA LYS A 322 31.72 11.72 -10.31
C LYS A 322 32.99 12.49 -9.97
N PHE A 323 33.61 12.18 -8.82
CA PHE A 323 34.89 12.72 -8.41
C PHE A 323 35.98 12.40 -9.43
N LEU A 324 36.17 11.13 -9.79
CA LEU A 324 37.19 10.68 -10.74
C LEU A 324 37.00 11.29 -12.12
N ASN A 325 35.76 11.39 -12.62
CA ASN A 325 35.49 12.08 -13.89
C ASN A 325 35.96 13.53 -13.87
N THR A 326 35.69 14.24 -12.77
CA THR A 326 36.10 15.64 -12.61
C THR A 326 37.62 15.75 -12.43
N TYR A 327 38.24 14.80 -11.72
CA TYR A 327 39.69 14.73 -11.53
C TYR A 327 40.43 14.48 -12.85
N PHE A 328 40.03 13.48 -13.63
CA PHE A 328 40.66 13.17 -14.91
C PHE A 328 40.55 14.33 -15.89
N LEU A 329 39.41 15.03 -15.90
CA LEU A 329 39.24 16.26 -16.66
C LEU A 329 40.28 17.32 -16.23
N ARG A 330 40.52 17.51 -14.93
CA ARG A 330 41.52 18.48 -14.42
C ARG A 330 42.96 18.08 -14.72
N CYS A 331 43.31 16.81 -14.61
CA CYS A 331 44.64 16.33 -14.97
C CYS A 331 44.90 16.53 -16.47
N HIS A 332 43.88 16.33 -17.31
CA HIS A 332 43.96 16.65 -18.72
C HIS A 332 44.17 18.16 -18.96
N LEU A 333 43.41 19.02 -18.28
CA LEU A 333 43.57 20.49 -18.35
C LEU A 333 44.94 20.97 -17.85
N LYS A 334 45.46 20.36 -16.78
CA LYS A 334 46.78 20.64 -16.20
C LYS A 334 47.90 20.36 -17.21
N ARG A 335 47.88 19.20 -17.88
CA ARG A 335 48.90 18.82 -18.89
C ARG A 335 49.02 19.84 -20.02
N ASN A 336 47.91 20.48 -20.38
CA ASN A 336 47.88 21.54 -21.39
C ASN A 336 48.42 22.89 -20.87
N LEU A 337 48.41 23.12 -19.55
CA LEU A 337 48.91 24.34 -18.90
C LEU A 337 50.37 24.29 -18.44
N GLU A 338 50.91 23.10 -18.12
CA GLU A 338 52.23 22.90 -17.52
C GLU A 338 53.39 23.50 -18.33
N SER A 339 53.29 23.53 -19.66
CA SER A 339 54.34 24.11 -20.52
C SER A 339 54.47 25.64 -20.41
N LYS A 340 53.48 26.32 -19.83
CA LYS A 340 53.39 27.79 -19.77
C LYS A 340 53.46 28.39 -18.36
N LEU A 341 53.08 27.64 -17.32
CA LEU A 341 52.94 28.18 -15.96
C LEU A 341 54.24 28.22 -15.13
N LYS A 342 55.38 27.70 -15.65
CA LYS A 342 56.70 27.63 -14.96
C LYS A 342 56.73 26.96 -13.57
N ASN A 343 55.59 26.60 -12.99
CA ASN A 343 55.45 25.91 -11.71
C ASN A 343 54.82 24.54 -11.93
N GLU A 344 55.43 23.52 -11.34
CA GLU A 344 54.93 22.14 -11.34
C GLU A 344 53.66 22.05 -10.48
N LEU A 345 52.49 22.09 -11.11
CA LEU A 345 51.24 21.75 -10.43
C LEU A 345 51.29 20.27 -10.08
N LYS A 346 51.13 19.90 -8.82
CA LYS A 346 51.14 18.48 -8.43
C LYS A 346 49.72 17.95 -8.41
N ASN A 347 49.55 16.75 -8.96
CA ASN A 347 48.25 16.06 -9.03
C ASN A 347 47.66 15.82 -7.64
N GLU A 348 48.49 15.62 -6.62
CA GLU A 348 48.07 15.49 -5.22
C GLU A 348 47.20 16.67 -4.76
N TYR A 349 47.48 17.90 -5.20
CA TYR A 349 46.72 19.09 -4.79
C TYR A 349 45.46 19.28 -5.63
N ILE A 350 45.40 18.73 -6.85
CA ILE A 350 44.16 18.67 -7.64
C ILE A 350 43.10 17.85 -6.90
N VAL A 351 43.50 16.70 -6.32
CA VAL A 351 42.60 15.89 -5.48
C VAL A 351 42.06 16.72 -4.32
N LYS A 352 42.96 17.39 -3.58
CA LYS A 352 42.62 18.15 -2.36
C LYS A 352 41.65 19.32 -2.65
N PHE A 353 41.93 20.14 -3.66
CA PHE A 353 41.05 21.26 -4.04
C PHE A 353 39.73 20.81 -4.68
N LEU A 354 39.73 19.68 -5.40
CA LEU A 354 38.50 19.09 -5.93
C LEU A 354 37.57 18.57 -4.82
N LEU A 355 38.12 17.96 -3.78
CA LEU A 355 37.34 17.54 -2.59
C LEU A 355 36.77 18.76 -1.88
N LEU A 356 37.58 19.82 -1.69
CA LEU A 356 37.13 21.08 -1.10
C LEU A 356 35.93 21.67 -1.86
N GLN A 357 35.97 21.66 -3.19
CA GLN A 357 34.87 22.15 -4.03
C GLN A 357 33.61 21.30 -3.93
N LEU A 358 33.74 19.97 -3.98
CA LEU A 358 32.58 19.08 -4.05
C LEU A 358 31.84 18.99 -2.71
N LYS A 359 32.58 19.11 -1.59
CA LYS A 359 32.03 18.98 -0.24
C LYS A 359 31.69 20.30 0.41
N TYR A 360 32.50 21.32 0.20
CA TYR A 360 32.37 22.61 0.85
C TYR A 360 32.15 23.71 -0.20
N LYS A 361 31.08 23.55 -0.98
CA LYS A 361 30.76 24.41 -2.15
C LYS A 361 30.72 25.89 -1.83
N ASP A 362 30.09 26.26 -0.72
CA ASP A 362 29.97 27.66 -0.29
C ASP A 362 31.32 28.24 0.12
N PHE A 363 32.13 27.44 0.81
CA PHE A 363 33.49 27.81 1.17
C PHE A 363 34.39 27.96 -0.06
N HIS A 364 34.33 27.03 -1.01
CA HIS A 364 35.05 27.11 -2.28
C HIS A 364 34.66 28.35 -3.10
N ARG A 365 33.35 28.61 -3.25
CA ARG A 365 32.85 29.82 -3.94
C ARG A 365 33.34 31.11 -3.28
N ASN A 366 33.45 31.10 -1.96
CA ASN A 366 33.95 32.26 -1.21
C ASN A 366 35.48 32.40 -1.29
N LEU A 367 36.23 31.32 -1.53
CA LEU A 367 37.68 31.40 -1.80
C LEU A 367 37.99 32.12 -3.12
N GLU A 368 37.12 31.97 -4.11
CA GLU A 368 37.20 32.69 -5.39
C GLU A 368 36.81 34.17 -5.22
N ARG A 369 35.78 34.43 -4.42
CA ARG A 369 35.18 35.77 -4.28
C ARG A 369 35.94 36.70 -3.33
N TYR A 370 36.62 36.16 -2.33
CA TYR A 370 37.24 36.95 -1.25
C TYR A 370 38.75 36.68 -1.15
N PRO A 371 39.61 37.57 -1.68
CA PRO A 371 41.07 37.41 -1.65
C PRO A 371 41.66 37.20 -0.25
N ILE A 372 41.05 37.83 0.76
CA ILE A 372 41.44 37.71 2.18
C ILE A 372 41.28 36.27 2.70
N LEU A 373 40.26 35.55 2.24
CA LEU A 373 40.02 34.16 2.62
C LEU A 373 41.09 33.23 2.03
N LEU A 374 41.50 33.51 0.80
CA LEU A 374 42.53 32.78 0.08
C LEU A 374 43.93 32.96 0.70
N GLU A 375 44.27 34.20 1.05
CA GLU A 375 45.50 34.53 1.78
C GLU A 375 45.53 33.85 3.15
N LYS A 376 44.38 33.76 3.83
CA LYS A 376 44.28 33.03 5.10
C LYS A 376 44.54 31.54 4.94
N ILE A 377 43.95 30.88 3.95
CA ILE A 377 44.28 29.46 3.65
C ILE A 377 45.76 29.30 3.37
N GLN A 378 46.34 30.17 2.54
CA GLN A 378 47.77 30.14 2.21
C GLN A 378 48.68 30.37 3.44
N SER A 379 48.22 31.07 4.48
CA SER A 379 48.96 31.21 5.74
C SER A 379 48.88 29.94 6.62
N LEU A 380 47.85 29.12 6.46
CA LEU A 380 47.64 27.88 7.23
C LEU A 380 48.48 26.71 6.69
N THR A 381 48.86 26.78 5.42
CA THR A 381 49.62 25.73 4.71
C THR A 381 51.02 25.53 5.29
N SER A 382 51.61 26.56 5.89
CA SER A 382 52.95 26.51 6.50
C SER A 382 52.97 26.11 7.98
N LEU A 383 51.80 25.93 8.62
CA LEU A 383 51.67 25.59 10.04
C LEU A 383 51.66 24.08 10.27
N LYS A 384 52.20 23.62 11.42
CA LYS A 384 52.07 22.24 11.90
C LYS A 384 50.61 21.95 12.32
N GLU A 385 50.20 20.69 12.32
CA GLU A 385 48.81 20.27 12.56
C GLU A 385 48.20 20.89 13.84
N GLU A 386 48.93 20.86 14.97
CA GLU A 386 48.47 21.43 16.25
C GLU A 386 48.31 22.96 16.23
N GLU A 387 49.19 23.66 15.50
CA GLU A 387 49.16 25.13 15.35
C GLU A 387 48.07 25.57 14.39
N ARG A 388 47.92 24.83 13.28
CA ARG A 388 46.85 25.03 12.30
C ARG A 388 45.48 24.87 12.94
N LYS A 389 45.31 23.87 13.81
CA LYS A 389 44.07 23.65 14.55
C LYS A 389 43.71 24.83 15.45
N LYS A 390 44.67 25.35 16.23
CA LYS A 390 44.46 26.53 17.09
C LYS A 390 44.12 27.80 16.30
N GLU A 391 44.80 28.01 15.17
CA GLU A 391 44.57 29.18 14.30
C GLU A 391 43.19 29.12 13.61
N LEU A 392 42.75 27.92 13.23
CA LEU A 392 41.44 27.68 12.64
C LEU A 392 40.29 27.82 13.65
N GLU A 393 40.49 27.41 14.90
CA GLU A 393 39.49 27.51 15.98
C GLU A 393 39.30 28.96 16.51
N SER A 394 40.26 29.87 16.26
CA SER A 394 40.29 31.23 16.82
C SER A 394 39.95 32.36 15.84
N SER A 395 39.74 32.07 14.55
CA SER A 395 39.59 33.10 13.50
C SER A 395 38.17 33.67 13.35
N ASP A 396 38.00 34.97 13.62
CA ASP A 396 36.71 35.69 13.49
C ASP A 396 36.19 35.79 12.04
N LEU A 397 37.08 35.92 11.06
CA LEU A 397 36.77 35.94 9.61
C LEU A 397 36.19 34.60 9.11
N LEU A 398 36.50 33.52 9.82
CA LEU A 398 36.13 32.15 9.47
C LEU A 398 34.91 31.65 10.28
N LYS A 399 34.51 32.32 11.38
CA LYS A 399 33.34 31.96 12.21
C LYS A 399 32.03 31.75 11.44
N ILE A 400 31.83 32.47 10.34
CA ILE A 400 30.63 32.39 9.48
C ILE A 400 30.55 31.04 8.72
N HIS A 401 31.69 30.38 8.51
CA HIS A 401 31.79 29.10 7.80
C HIS A 401 32.20 27.91 8.70
N PHE A 402 32.57 28.17 9.96
CA PHE A 402 33.19 27.20 10.88
C PHE A 402 32.26 26.62 11.95
N GLU A 403 30.95 26.90 11.92
CA GLU A 403 30.00 26.09 12.69
C GLU A 403 29.99 24.62 12.19
N ASP A 404 30.47 24.37 10.97
CA ASP A 404 30.72 23.03 10.44
C ASP A 404 32.06 22.46 10.94
N ARG A 405 32.01 21.78 12.09
CA ARG A 405 33.17 21.05 12.66
C ARG A 405 33.87 20.12 11.68
N LYS A 406 33.16 19.59 10.66
CA LYS A 406 33.75 18.66 9.68
C LYS A 406 34.68 19.37 8.70
N LEU A 407 34.36 20.60 8.29
CA LEU A 407 35.24 21.43 7.45
C LEU A 407 36.56 21.74 8.17
N VAL A 408 36.50 21.99 9.48
CA VAL A 408 37.68 22.24 10.31
C VAL A 408 38.57 21.02 10.37
N GLU A 409 38.00 19.87 10.73
CA GLU A 409 38.73 18.61 10.78
C GLU A 409 39.34 18.25 9.42
N PHE A 410 38.60 18.50 8.34
CA PHE A 410 39.07 18.31 6.97
C PHE A 410 40.28 19.20 6.64
N LEU A 411 40.21 20.51 6.91
CA LEU A 411 41.31 21.46 6.66
C LEU A 411 42.53 21.21 7.55
N VAL A 412 42.34 20.70 8.77
CA VAL A 412 43.43 20.28 9.66
C VAL A 412 44.16 19.07 9.10
N ARG A 413 43.41 18.04 8.64
CA ARG A 413 43.97 16.80 8.05
C ARG A 413 44.67 17.01 6.71
N MET A 414 44.39 18.09 5.98
CA MET A 414 44.99 18.35 4.68
C MET A 414 46.37 19.01 4.78
N GLU A 415 47.45 18.25 4.57
CA GLU A 415 48.79 18.84 4.40
C GLU A 415 48.90 19.60 3.06
N PHE A 416 48.93 20.92 3.10
CA PHE A 416 49.27 21.77 1.96
C PHE A 416 50.71 22.24 2.15
N ASN A 417 51.71 21.55 1.64
CA ASN A 417 53.11 21.95 1.91
C ASN A 417 53.52 23.10 0.97
N ASP A 418 53.37 24.34 1.44
CA ASP A 418 53.83 25.58 0.78
C ASP A 418 53.31 25.75 -0.67
N VAL A 419 52.00 25.53 -0.86
CA VAL A 419 51.34 25.52 -2.17
C VAL A 419 50.57 26.80 -2.43
N ASN A 420 50.78 27.39 -3.61
CA ASN A 420 49.91 28.46 -4.10
C ASN A 420 48.54 27.88 -4.54
N PRO A 421 47.41 28.25 -3.89
CA PRO A 421 46.09 27.71 -4.21
C PRO A 421 45.50 28.24 -5.53
N ARG A 422 45.94 29.41 -6.03
CA ARG A 422 45.33 30.09 -7.19
C ARG A 422 45.29 29.25 -8.47
N PRO A 423 46.37 28.57 -8.90
CA PRO A 423 46.32 27.75 -10.10
C PRO A 423 45.36 26.56 -10.01
N TYR A 424 45.13 26.03 -8.80
CA TYR A 424 44.19 24.93 -8.58
C TYR A 424 42.74 25.40 -8.60
N LEU A 425 42.48 26.65 -8.18
CA LEU A 425 41.18 27.33 -8.34
C LEU A 425 40.92 27.73 -9.81
N LEU A 426 41.96 28.05 -10.58
CA LEU A 426 41.82 28.27 -12.02
C LEU A 426 41.49 26.98 -12.77
N LEU A 427 42.03 25.83 -12.33
CA LEU A 427 41.66 24.51 -12.86
C LEU A 427 40.20 24.10 -12.52
N SER A 428 39.57 24.74 -11.52
CA SER A 428 38.13 24.58 -11.27
C SER A 428 37.25 25.41 -12.21
N GLU A 429 37.78 26.45 -12.84
CA GLU A 429 37.16 27.11 -13.98
C GLU A 429 37.39 26.24 -15.22
N THR A 430 36.47 25.29 -15.43
CA THR A 430 36.51 24.23 -16.47
C THR A 430 36.63 24.69 -17.93
N GLY A 431 36.95 25.95 -18.20
CA GLY A 431 36.99 26.52 -19.55
C GLY A 431 38.13 27.47 -19.85
N VAL A 432 39.34 27.34 -19.26
CA VAL A 432 40.44 28.31 -19.52
C VAL A 432 41.69 27.73 -20.23
N SER A 433 41.88 26.41 -20.39
CA SER A 433 43.20 25.92 -20.83
C SER A 433 43.36 24.89 -21.93
N SER A 434 42.33 24.15 -22.33
CA SER A 434 42.49 23.13 -23.38
C SER A 434 42.39 23.69 -24.80
N ILE A 435 41.99 24.95 -24.99
CA ILE A 435 41.52 25.40 -26.31
C ILE A 435 42.39 26.49 -26.96
N LEU A 436 43.20 27.27 -26.20
CA LEU A 436 43.95 28.43 -26.75
C LEU A 436 45.49 28.39 -26.61
N ASN A 437 46.19 28.67 -27.71
CA ASN A 437 47.61 29.00 -27.77
C ASN A 437 47.87 30.51 -27.49
N ILE A 438 49.14 30.93 -27.39
CA ILE A 438 49.50 32.32 -27.03
C ILE A 438 49.02 33.36 -28.06
N ASN A 439 49.08 33.04 -29.36
CA ASN A 439 48.58 33.93 -30.43
C ASN A 439 47.04 34.05 -30.41
N GLU A 440 46.37 33.05 -29.84
CA GLU A 440 44.91 33.03 -29.69
C GLU A 440 44.46 33.85 -28.46
N ILE A 441 45.30 33.98 -27.42
CA ILE A 441 45.07 34.92 -26.30
C ILE A 441 45.15 36.38 -26.79
N ASP A 442 46.04 36.68 -27.74
CA ASP A 442 46.14 38.00 -28.36
C ASP A 442 44.89 38.35 -29.19
N ILE A 443 44.28 37.39 -29.90
CA ILE A 443 43.01 37.59 -30.61
C ILE A 443 41.90 37.97 -29.62
N LEU A 444 41.85 37.33 -28.44
CA LEU A 444 40.86 37.62 -27.41
C LEU A 444 41.08 39.02 -26.82
N GLY A 445 42.35 39.40 -26.61
CA GLY A 445 42.72 40.75 -26.17
C GLY A 445 42.41 41.84 -27.19
N GLU A 446 42.59 41.57 -28.50
CA GLU A 446 42.23 42.49 -29.58
C GLU A 446 40.70 42.65 -29.71
N LEU A 447 39.93 41.56 -29.60
CA LEU A 447 38.46 41.59 -29.63
C LEU A 447 37.87 42.33 -28.42
N LEU A 448 38.46 42.20 -27.23
CA LEU A 448 38.01 42.86 -26.01
C LEU A 448 38.55 44.30 -25.85
N SER A 449 39.37 44.80 -26.78
CA SER A 449 40.08 46.08 -26.65
C SER A 449 39.21 47.33 -26.81
N GLY A 450 38.01 47.20 -27.38
CA GLY A 450 37.10 48.32 -27.66
C GLY A 450 37.55 49.25 -28.81
N ASP A 451 38.68 48.97 -29.47
CA ASP A 451 39.19 49.71 -30.62
C ASP A 451 38.70 49.08 -31.93
N SER A 452 37.91 49.82 -32.71
CA SER A 452 37.26 49.31 -33.93
C SER A 452 38.25 48.79 -34.98
N VAL A 453 39.47 49.33 -35.04
CA VAL A 453 40.50 48.90 -36.02
C VAL A 453 41.15 47.59 -35.57
N ARG A 454 41.38 47.41 -34.27
CA ARG A 454 41.91 46.16 -33.70
C ARG A 454 40.88 45.04 -33.76
N ILE A 455 39.61 45.36 -33.49
CA ILE A 455 38.50 44.43 -33.61
C ILE A 455 38.37 43.92 -35.06
N SER A 456 38.44 44.81 -36.06
CA SER A 456 38.38 44.41 -37.48
C SER A 456 39.53 43.46 -37.88
N ASN A 457 40.76 43.72 -37.45
CA ASN A 457 41.90 42.86 -37.73
C ASN A 457 41.84 41.51 -36.99
N ALA A 458 41.21 41.49 -35.81
CA ALA A 458 41.01 40.27 -35.03
C ALA A 458 39.89 39.39 -35.62
N ILE A 459 38.89 39.96 -36.30
CA ILE A 459 37.80 39.23 -36.96
C ILE A 459 38.33 38.30 -38.07
N ASP A 460 39.27 38.77 -38.91
CA ASP A 460 39.86 37.95 -39.98
C ASP A 460 40.70 36.79 -39.44
N LYS A 461 41.34 36.97 -38.28
CA LYS A 461 42.08 35.90 -37.60
C LYS A 461 41.11 34.94 -36.90
N PHE A 462 40.02 35.46 -36.32
CA PHE A 462 38.97 34.70 -35.65
C PHE A 462 38.19 33.81 -36.62
N SER A 463 37.88 34.28 -37.84
CA SER A 463 37.14 33.50 -38.84
C SER A 463 37.91 32.26 -39.32
N GLN A 464 39.24 32.29 -39.26
CA GLN A 464 40.14 31.19 -39.65
C GLN A 464 40.31 30.12 -38.55
N LEU A 465 39.77 30.34 -37.34
CA LEU A 465 39.81 29.36 -36.25
C LEU A 465 38.83 28.19 -36.52
N GLY A 466 39.13 27.02 -35.95
CA GLY A 466 38.17 25.91 -35.93
C GLY A 466 36.95 26.21 -35.05
N GLU A 467 35.81 25.60 -35.34
CA GLU A 467 34.53 25.90 -34.67
C GLU A 467 34.58 25.70 -33.15
N GLU A 468 35.24 24.64 -32.65
CA GLU A 468 35.43 24.40 -31.22
C GLU A 468 36.23 25.53 -30.52
N LYS A 469 37.17 26.15 -31.24
CA LYS A 469 37.93 27.30 -30.72
C LYS A 469 37.08 28.55 -30.73
N LYS A 470 36.36 28.83 -31.81
CA LYS A 470 35.43 29.97 -31.87
C LYS A 470 34.39 29.92 -30.76
N GLU A 471 33.82 28.75 -30.51
CA GLU A 471 32.84 28.50 -29.42
C GLU A 471 33.39 28.92 -28.06
N TYR A 472 34.65 28.56 -27.80
CA TYR A 472 35.33 28.89 -26.57
C TYR A 472 35.62 30.39 -26.39
N PHE A 473 36.12 31.06 -27.43
CA PHE A 473 36.35 32.51 -27.40
C PHE A 473 35.05 33.27 -27.10
N ILE A 474 33.96 32.86 -27.76
CA ILE A 474 32.64 33.46 -27.57
C ILE A 474 32.15 33.21 -26.14
N LYS A 475 32.33 32.00 -25.61
CA LYS A 475 32.00 31.69 -24.21
C LYS A 475 32.73 32.62 -23.24
N MET A 476 34.02 32.90 -23.46
CA MET A 476 34.79 33.84 -22.64
C MET A 476 34.28 35.28 -22.77
N ILE A 477 33.93 35.73 -23.98
CA ILE A 477 33.38 37.07 -24.23
C ILE A 477 32.02 37.26 -23.52
N LEU A 478 31.21 36.19 -23.42
CA LEU A 478 29.87 36.23 -22.85
C LEU A 478 29.80 35.98 -21.33
N GLN A 479 30.90 35.57 -20.67
CA GLN A 479 30.91 35.13 -19.26
C GLN A 479 31.04 36.25 -18.20
N ASP A 480 31.35 37.50 -18.54
CA ASP A 480 31.43 38.61 -17.57
C ASP A 480 30.08 39.35 -17.47
N THR A 481 29.33 39.08 -16.38
CA THR A 481 27.92 39.48 -16.21
C THR A 481 27.69 40.93 -15.72
N ARG A 482 28.71 41.79 -15.76
CA ARG A 482 28.52 43.22 -15.45
C ARG A 482 27.81 43.93 -16.61
N ASP A 483 26.73 44.67 -16.34
CA ASP A 483 25.87 45.30 -17.36
C ASP A 483 26.63 46.18 -18.38
N THR A 484 27.71 46.83 -17.97
CA THR A 484 28.56 47.67 -18.83
C THR A 484 29.45 46.87 -19.79
N ILE A 485 29.81 45.62 -19.47
CA ILE A 485 30.64 44.75 -20.31
C ILE A 485 29.76 43.89 -21.22
N ARG A 486 28.56 43.50 -20.76
CA ARG A 486 27.55 42.79 -21.55
C ARG A 486 27.19 43.51 -22.86
N ASN A 487 27.04 44.85 -22.82
CA ASN A 487 26.73 45.63 -24.03
C ASN A 487 27.87 45.59 -25.05
N ASN A 488 29.13 45.73 -24.59
CA ASN A 488 30.30 45.64 -25.45
C ASN A 488 30.48 44.23 -26.04
N ALA A 489 30.26 43.18 -25.23
CA ALA A 489 30.29 41.80 -25.69
C ALA A 489 29.26 41.53 -26.80
N MET A 490 28.04 42.09 -26.66
CA MET A 490 26.99 41.97 -27.66
C MET A 490 27.31 42.72 -28.96
N ASP A 491 27.94 43.89 -28.87
CA ASP A 491 28.34 44.67 -30.04
C ASP A 491 29.50 44.00 -30.79
N ILE A 492 30.42 43.36 -30.05
CA ILE A 492 31.49 42.52 -30.62
C ILE A 492 30.88 41.32 -31.36
N VAL A 493 29.96 40.59 -30.73
CA VAL A 493 29.26 39.44 -31.34
C VAL A 493 28.50 39.86 -32.61
N SER A 494 27.79 41.00 -32.57
CA SER A 494 27.11 41.56 -33.73
C SER A 494 28.08 41.97 -34.85
N THR A 495 29.28 42.44 -34.50
CA THR A 495 30.30 42.87 -35.47
C THR A 495 30.98 41.66 -36.14
N ILE A 496 31.19 40.56 -35.41
CA ILE A 496 31.74 39.32 -35.97
C ILE A 496 30.69 38.62 -36.87
N GLY A 497 29.39 38.71 -36.52
CA GLY A 497 28.29 38.37 -37.42
C GLY A 497 28.12 36.87 -37.69
N ALA A 498 28.21 36.43 -38.94
CA ALA A 498 27.87 35.05 -39.33
C ALA A 498 28.82 33.99 -38.73
N PHE A 499 30.08 34.36 -38.49
CA PHE A 499 31.13 33.44 -38.04
C PHE A 499 30.96 32.97 -36.59
N VAL A 500 30.05 33.57 -35.83
CA VAL A 500 29.75 33.20 -34.44
C VAL A 500 28.44 32.43 -34.29
N VAL A 501 27.64 32.28 -35.35
CA VAL A 501 26.34 31.60 -35.30
C VAL A 501 26.47 30.12 -34.94
N VAL A 502 27.20 29.33 -35.72
CA VAL A 502 27.39 27.89 -35.46
C VAL A 502 28.04 27.65 -34.08
N PRO A 503 29.08 28.41 -33.68
CA PRO A 503 29.62 28.34 -32.33
C PRO A 503 28.62 28.65 -31.22
N LEU A 504 27.80 29.71 -31.37
CA LEU A 504 26.77 30.08 -30.39
C LEU A 504 25.68 29.00 -30.28
N VAL A 505 25.27 28.41 -31.40
CA VAL A 505 24.29 27.31 -31.45
C VAL A 505 24.84 26.06 -30.75
N ASN A 506 26.10 25.68 -31.03
CA ASN A 506 26.75 24.56 -30.34
C ASN A 506 26.90 24.82 -28.84
N LEU A 507 27.25 26.06 -28.46
CA LEU A 507 27.37 26.44 -27.05
C LEU A 507 26.01 26.41 -26.34
N LEU A 508 24.95 26.84 -27.02
CA LEU A 508 23.58 26.80 -26.52
C LEU A 508 23.13 25.36 -26.27
N GLU A 509 23.45 24.43 -27.19
CA GLU A 509 23.13 23.01 -27.06
C GLU A 509 23.85 22.33 -25.89
N ARG A 510 25.09 22.77 -25.61
CA ARG A 510 25.99 22.11 -24.63
C ARG A 510 25.98 22.74 -23.24
N THR A 511 25.35 23.89 -23.04
CA THR A 511 25.44 24.62 -21.78
C THR A 511 24.27 24.34 -20.84
N ASP A 512 24.57 24.06 -19.57
CA ASP A 512 23.59 23.91 -18.49
C ASP A 512 23.41 25.18 -17.64
N ASN A 513 24.06 26.30 -18.03
CA ASN A 513 24.02 27.54 -17.26
C ASN A 513 22.94 28.48 -17.82
N ASP A 514 21.87 28.70 -17.05
CA ASP A 514 20.71 29.49 -17.47
C ASP A 514 21.04 30.96 -17.75
N ASP A 515 21.94 31.58 -16.97
CA ASP A 515 22.39 32.95 -17.23
C ASP A 515 23.15 33.04 -18.55
N LEU A 516 23.96 32.02 -18.86
CA LEU A 516 24.71 31.94 -20.11
C LEU A 516 23.79 31.63 -21.31
N LYS A 517 22.78 30.76 -21.15
CA LYS A 517 21.75 30.50 -22.17
C LYS A 517 21.03 31.79 -22.54
N LEU A 518 20.66 32.61 -21.55
CA LEU A 518 20.00 33.89 -21.77
C LEU A 518 20.88 34.83 -22.59
N VAL A 519 22.16 34.93 -22.24
CA VAL A 519 23.14 35.77 -22.94
C VAL A 519 23.38 35.26 -24.37
N ILE A 520 23.52 33.95 -24.58
CA ILE A 520 23.67 33.36 -25.92
C ILE A 520 22.42 33.60 -26.76
N SER A 521 21.23 33.48 -26.16
CA SER A 521 19.95 33.72 -26.81
C SER A 521 19.79 35.17 -27.28
N ASP A 522 20.22 36.14 -26.45
CA ASP A 522 20.24 37.55 -26.82
C ASP A 522 21.24 37.84 -27.94
N ALA A 523 22.40 37.18 -27.91
CA ALA A 523 23.41 37.26 -28.97
C ALA A 523 22.90 36.73 -30.31
N LEU A 524 22.31 35.53 -30.33
CA LEU A 524 21.69 34.94 -31.51
C LEU A 524 20.50 35.77 -32.03
N GLY A 525 19.73 36.38 -31.13
CA GLY A 525 18.67 37.33 -31.49
C GLY A 525 19.20 38.62 -32.13
N LYS A 526 20.37 39.13 -31.74
CA LYS A 526 21.01 40.30 -32.37
C LYS A 526 21.58 40.01 -33.76
N ILE A 527 22.01 38.77 -34.02
CA ILE A 527 22.59 38.38 -35.32
C ILE A 527 21.52 38.33 -36.42
N GLY A 528 20.25 38.07 -36.08
CA GLY A 528 19.13 38.10 -37.02
C GLY A 528 19.01 36.83 -37.86
N ASP A 529 18.49 36.98 -39.08
CA ASP A 529 18.08 35.89 -39.98
C ASP A 529 19.15 34.80 -40.22
N LYS A 530 20.44 35.15 -40.14
CA LYS A 530 21.53 34.19 -40.32
C LYS A 530 21.59 33.09 -39.26
N ALA A 531 20.93 33.30 -38.11
CA ALA A 531 20.84 32.30 -37.04
C ALA A 531 19.66 31.34 -37.19
N VAL A 532 18.72 31.60 -38.10
CA VAL A 532 17.45 30.89 -38.19
C VAL A 532 17.63 29.43 -38.64
N ASP A 533 18.24 29.17 -39.80
CA ASP A 533 18.38 27.79 -40.30
C ASP A 533 19.18 26.88 -39.35
N PRO A 534 20.34 27.31 -38.79
CA PRO A 534 21.08 26.48 -37.83
C PRO A 534 20.29 26.19 -36.54
N LEU A 535 19.43 27.10 -36.12
CA LEU A 535 18.55 26.90 -34.96
C LEU A 535 17.39 25.95 -35.27
N ILE A 536 16.85 25.98 -36.49
CA ILE A 536 15.84 25.01 -36.95
C ILE A 536 16.44 23.60 -36.99
N ASP A 537 17.65 23.44 -37.54
CA ASP A 537 18.35 22.15 -37.56
C ASP A 537 18.64 21.61 -36.15
N LEU A 538 19.02 22.48 -35.22
CA LEU A 538 19.21 22.11 -33.82
C LEU A 538 17.89 21.73 -33.14
N LEU A 539 16.82 22.48 -33.42
CA LEU A 539 15.50 22.22 -32.87
C LEU A 539 14.95 20.85 -33.32
N GLU A 540 15.18 20.48 -34.59
CA GLU A 540 14.73 19.22 -35.18
C GLU A 540 15.50 17.99 -34.63
N ARG A 541 16.78 18.15 -34.29
CA ARG A 541 17.62 17.05 -33.78
C ARG A 541 17.63 16.89 -32.25
N THR A 542 17.17 17.89 -31.51
CA THR A 542 17.28 17.90 -30.03
C THR A 542 16.04 17.33 -29.34
N ASP A 543 16.26 16.53 -28.29
CA ASP A 543 15.22 15.97 -27.41
C ASP A 543 15.12 16.68 -26.05
N ASN A 544 15.86 17.77 -25.85
CA ASN A 544 15.86 18.52 -24.60
C ASN A 544 14.78 19.63 -24.62
N ASP A 545 13.72 19.46 -23.83
CA ASP A 545 12.57 20.39 -23.80
C ASP A 545 12.95 21.83 -23.39
N ASP A 546 13.85 22.00 -22.41
CA ASP A 546 14.31 23.33 -21.99
C ASP A 546 15.07 24.04 -23.12
N LEU A 547 15.87 23.26 -23.87
CA LEU A 547 16.60 23.77 -25.03
C LEU A 547 15.66 24.08 -26.21
N ARG A 548 14.67 23.23 -26.49
CA ARG A 548 13.64 23.48 -27.51
C ARG A 548 12.94 24.81 -27.24
N LEU A 549 12.50 25.04 -26.00
CA LEU A 549 11.85 26.29 -25.62
C LEU A 549 12.76 27.49 -25.84
N THR A 550 14.03 27.40 -25.41
CA THR A 550 15.03 28.46 -25.56
C THR A 550 15.27 28.80 -27.04
N ILE A 551 15.44 27.78 -27.89
CA ILE A 551 15.63 27.95 -29.33
C ILE A 551 14.41 28.62 -29.96
N LEU A 552 13.21 28.15 -29.62
CA LEU A 552 11.96 28.71 -30.13
C LEU A 552 11.79 30.18 -29.73
N GLU A 553 12.15 30.57 -28.51
CA GLU A 553 12.12 31.98 -28.09
C GLU A 553 13.06 32.85 -28.93
N VAL A 554 14.25 32.35 -29.27
CA VAL A 554 15.21 33.05 -30.15
C VAL A 554 14.68 33.15 -31.58
N LEU A 555 14.12 32.07 -32.13
CA LEU A 555 13.51 32.03 -33.46
C LEU A 555 12.36 33.05 -33.57
N MET A 556 11.54 33.18 -32.52
CA MET A 556 10.48 34.19 -32.48
C MET A 556 11.01 35.62 -32.40
N LYS A 557 12.09 35.89 -31.65
CA LYS A 557 12.78 37.20 -31.68
C LYS A 557 13.25 37.57 -33.09
N ASN A 558 13.66 36.57 -33.89
CA ASN A 558 14.08 36.71 -35.28
C ASN A 558 12.92 36.63 -36.30
N LYS A 559 11.65 36.66 -35.87
CA LYS A 559 10.47 36.59 -36.75
C LYS A 559 10.43 35.36 -37.67
N ALA A 560 11.02 34.24 -37.25
CA ALA A 560 11.12 33.00 -38.02
C ALA A 560 9.82 32.17 -38.02
N VAL A 561 8.68 32.79 -38.30
CA VAL A 561 7.38 32.11 -38.32
C VAL A 561 7.29 31.14 -39.51
N ASP A 562 7.61 31.58 -40.73
CA ASP A 562 7.50 30.72 -41.92
C ASP A 562 8.43 29.49 -41.87
N PRO A 563 9.70 29.59 -41.42
CA PRO A 563 10.55 28.42 -41.19
C PRO A 563 9.98 27.42 -40.18
N LEU A 564 9.34 27.91 -39.11
CA LEU A 564 8.68 27.05 -38.11
C LEU A 564 7.43 26.36 -38.68
N ILE A 565 6.67 27.05 -39.53
CA ILE A 565 5.54 26.46 -40.27
C ILE A 565 6.05 25.35 -41.21
N GLY A 566 7.13 25.61 -41.96
CA GLY A 566 7.74 24.60 -42.83
C GLY A 566 8.30 23.39 -42.06
N LEU A 567 8.76 23.58 -40.81
CA LEU A 567 9.16 22.49 -39.93
C LEU A 567 7.95 21.67 -39.46
N LEU A 568 6.85 22.32 -39.09
CA LEU A 568 5.61 21.64 -38.68
C LEU A 568 5.05 20.71 -39.77
N GLU A 569 5.18 21.10 -41.04
CA GLU A 569 4.71 20.29 -42.18
C GLU A 569 5.52 19.02 -42.41
N ARG A 570 6.82 19.03 -42.10
CA ARG A 570 7.74 17.92 -42.40
C ARG A 570 8.10 17.05 -41.19
N THR A 571 7.94 17.56 -39.98
CA THR A 571 8.32 16.82 -38.76
C THR A 571 7.25 15.81 -38.37
N ASP A 572 7.67 14.61 -37.96
CA ASP A 572 6.80 13.54 -37.43
C ASP A 572 6.83 13.42 -35.89
N ASN A 573 7.56 14.32 -35.22
CA ASN A 573 7.68 14.30 -33.76
C ASN A 573 6.53 15.09 -33.11
N ASP A 574 5.59 14.38 -32.48
CA ASP A 574 4.41 14.97 -31.85
C ASP A 574 4.73 15.93 -30.69
N ASP A 575 5.76 15.64 -29.89
CA ASP A 575 6.19 16.51 -28.79
C ASP A 575 6.77 17.82 -29.34
N LEU A 576 7.55 17.73 -30.41
CA LEU A 576 8.10 18.89 -31.10
C LEU A 576 6.99 19.72 -31.76
N ARG A 577 6.04 19.07 -32.44
CA ARG A 577 4.86 19.74 -33.03
C ARG A 577 4.12 20.56 -31.98
N LEU A 578 3.82 19.95 -30.83
CA LEU A 578 3.09 20.59 -29.75
C LEU A 578 3.88 21.79 -29.19
N THR A 579 5.18 21.63 -28.98
CA THR A 579 6.05 22.70 -28.47
C THR A 579 6.13 23.89 -29.44
N ILE A 580 6.29 23.63 -30.74
CA ILE A 580 6.30 24.69 -31.78
C ILE A 580 4.95 25.43 -31.79
N LEU A 581 3.84 24.69 -31.78
CA LEU A 581 2.50 25.27 -31.78
C LEU A 581 2.28 26.15 -30.54
N GLU A 582 2.68 25.71 -29.35
CA GLU A 582 2.56 26.52 -28.13
C GLU A 582 3.30 27.85 -28.23
N VAL A 583 4.52 27.86 -28.79
CA VAL A 583 5.32 29.09 -28.94
C VAL A 583 4.76 30.01 -30.03
N LEU A 584 4.35 29.46 -31.18
CA LEU A 584 3.70 30.24 -32.24
C LEU A 584 2.44 30.92 -31.73
N MET A 585 1.66 30.21 -30.89
CA MET A 585 0.45 30.74 -30.28
C MET A 585 0.73 31.82 -29.24
N LYS A 586 1.73 31.63 -28.37
CA LYS A 586 2.19 32.66 -27.42
C LYS A 586 2.60 33.95 -28.14
N ASN A 587 3.11 33.85 -29.37
CA ASN A 587 3.55 34.97 -30.19
C ASN A 587 2.51 35.49 -31.20
N LYS A 588 1.24 35.07 -31.07
CA LYS A 588 0.11 35.54 -31.89
C LYS A 588 0.27 35.26 -33.40
N ALA A 589 0.96 34.19 -33.78
CA ALA A 589 1.08 33.73 -35.17
C ALA A 589 -0.20 33.01 -35.66
N VAL A 590 -1.36 33.66 -35.51
CA VAL A 590 -2.68 33.07 -35.78
C VAL A 590 -2.94 32.90 -37.27
N ASP A 591 -2.68 33.94 -38.06
CA ASP A 591 -2.99 33.93 -39.50
C ASP A 591 -2.14 32.90 -40.27
N PRO A 592 -0.83 32.73 -39.98
CA PRO A 592 -0.03 31.64 -40.57
C PRO A 592 -0.51 30.23 -40.21
N LEU A 593 -1.01 30.02 -38.98
CA LEU A 593 -1.57 28.72 -38.57
C LEU A 593 -2.93 28.44 -39.21
N ILE A 594 -3.75 29.47 -39.44
CA ILE A 594 -4.99 29.35 -40.22
C ILE A 594 -4.66 28.98 -41.67
N ASP A 595 -3.68 29.65 -42.27
CA ASP A 595 -3.24 29.35 -43.65
C ASP A 595 -2.69 27.92 -43.78
N LEU A 596 -1.89 27.47 -42.80
CA LEU A 596 -1.41 26.09 -42.69
C LEU A 596 -2.58 25.10 -42.60
N LEU A 597 -3.53 25.34 -41.70
CA LEU A 597 -4.72 24.49 -41.52
C LEU A 597 -5.51 24.29 -42.82
N GLN A 598 -5.58 25.32 -43.66
CA GLN A 598 -6.32 25.30 -44.93
C GLN A 598 -5.54 24.65 -46.08
N LYS A 599 -4.20 24.78 -46.10
CA LYS A 599 -3.36 24.33 -47.21
C LYS A 599 -2.83 22.91 -47.06
N THR A 600 -2.54 22.48 -45.83
CA THR A 600 -1.98 21.15 -45.60
C THR A 600 -3.04 20.06 -45.81
N ASP A 601 -2.66 18.91 -46.36
CA ASP A 601 -3.52 17.71 -46.49
C ASP A 601 -3.29 16.68 -45.38
N ASN A 602 -2.39 16.95 -44.43
CA ASN A 602 -2.09 16.06 -43.32
C ASN A 602 -3.10 16.23 -42.18
N ASP A 603 -3.97 15.25 -41.97
CA ASP A 603 -5.03 15.30 -40.94
C ASP A 603 -4.49 15.30 -39.50
N ASP A 604 -3.34 14.66 -39.22
CA ASP A 604 -2.71 14.68 -37.89
C ASP A 604 -2.17 16.07 -37.55
N LEU A 605 -1.60 16.75 -38.56
CA LEU A 605 -1.18 18.14 -38.43
C LEU A 605 -2.38 19.07 -38.27
N ARG A 606 -3.44 18.89 -39.09
CA ARG A 606 -4.70 19.66 -38.96
C ARG A 606 -5.32 19.49 -37.56
N ARG A 607 -5.27 18.28 -37.00
CA ARG A 607 -5.73 17.99 -35.63
C ARG A 607 -4.96 18.83 -34.61
N SER A 608 -3.64 18.77 -34.66
CA SER A 608 -2.74 19.45 -33.74
C SER A 608 -2.88 20.99 -33.83
N VAL A 609 -2.98 21.51 -35.05
CA VAL A 609 -3.23 22.94 -35.31
C VAL A 609 -4.61 23.36 -34.81
N SER A 610 -5.65 22.54 -34.99
CA SER A 610 -7.00 22.83 -34.48
C SER A 610 -7.04 22.92 -32.96
N ASP A 611 -6.40 21.96 -32.27
CA ASP A 611 -6.29 21.95 -30.81
C ASP A 611 -5.55 23.18 -30.28
N ALA A 612 -4.50 23.61 -30.98
CA ALA A 612 -3.77 24.84 -30.66
C ALA A 612 -4.66 26.08 -30.86
N LEU A 613 -5.31 26.21 -32.03
CA LEU A 613 -6.18 27.34 -32.39
C LEU A 613 -7.35 27.52 -31.42
N GLY A 614 -7.84 26.44 -30.83
CA GLY A 614 -8.84 26.46 -29.76
C GLY A 614 -8.45 27.30 -28.53
N LYS A 615 -7.15 27.57 -28.30
CA LYS A 615 -6.64 28.35 -27.15
C LYS A 615 -6.58 29.86 -27.38
N ILE A 616 -6.78 30.38 -28.60
CA ILE A 616 -6.58 31.81 -28.93
C ILE A 616 -7.86 32.63 -29.08
N GLY A 617 -8.98 32.00 -29.44
CA GLY A 617 -10.29 32.66 -29.51
C GLY A 617 -10.80 32.95 -30.93
N ASP A 618 -11.66 33.97 -31.05
CA ASP A 618 -12.61 34.18 -32.16
C ASP A 618 -12.05 34.16 -33.60
N LYS A 619 -10.78 34.54 -33.81
CA LYS A 619 -10.17 34.59 -35.14
C LYS A 619 -10.12 33.22 -35.84
N ALA A 620 -10.05 32.14 -35.07
CA ALA A 620 -9.98 30.78 -35.61
C ALA A 620 -11.37 30.17 -35.91
N VAL A 621 -12.46 30.83 -35.51
CA VAL A 621 -13.81 30.24 -35.56
C VAL A 621 -14.25 29.95 -37.00
N ASP A 622 -14.20 30.94 -37.89
CA ASP A 622 -14.69 30.77 -39.26
C ASP A 622 -13.85 29.71 -40.03
N PRO A 623 -12.51 29.67 -39.94
CA PRO A 623 -11.70 28.59 -40.50
C PRO A 623 -12.00 27.19 -39.92
N LEU A 624 -12.18 27.07 -38.60
CA LEU A 624 -12.51 25.80 -37.95
C LEU A 624 -13.91 25.32 -38.35
N ILE A 625 -14.88 26.23 -38.47
CA ILE A 625 -16.22 25.95 -38.97
C ILE A 625 -16.16 25.41 -40.40
N ASP A 626 -15.38 26.04 -41.28
CA ASP A 626 -15.25 25.59 -42.66
C ASP A 626 -14.55 24.23 -42.77
N LEU A 627 -13.60 23.94 -41.89
CA LEU A 627 -12.96 22.63 -41.80
C LEU A 627 -13.95 21.56 -41.32
N LEU A 628 -14.72 21.83 -40.27
CA LEU A 628 -15.73 20.91 -39.73
C LEU A 628 -16.80 20.53 -40.77
N LYS A 629 -17.16 21.46 -41.66
CA LYS A 629 -18.13 21.21 -42.74
C LYS A 629 -17.59 20.31 -43.85
N LYS A 630 -16.28 20.36 -44.11
CA LYS A 630 -15.65 19.72 -45.28
C LYS A 630 -15.06 18.34 -44.98
N THR A 631 -14.68 18.09 -43.73
CA THR A 631 -13.97 16.86 -43.37
C THR A 631 -14.91 15.71 -43.00
N ASP A 632 -14.63 14.54 -43.57
CA ASP A 632 -15.27 13.27 -43.20
C ASP A 632 -14.47 12.49 -42.14
N ASN A 633 -13.29 12.97 -41.73
CA ASN A 633 -12.43 12.32 -40.74
C ASN A 633 -12.94 12.55 -39.30
N ASP A 634 -13.33 11.46 -38.63
CA ASP A 634 -13.92 11.49 -37.28
C ASP A 634 -12.99 12.09 -36.22
N ASP A 635 -11.69 11.76 -36.27
CA ASP A 635 -10.70 12.29 -35.33
C ASP A 635 -10.51 13.79 -35.49
N LEU A 636 -10.50 14.27 -36.74
CA LEU A 636 -10.42 15.70 -37.01
C LEU A 636 -11.70 16.43 -36.59
N ARG A 637 -12.89 15.87 -36.90
CA ARG A 637 -14.17 16.45 -36.44
C ARG A 637 -14.23 16.56 -34.92
N ARG A 638 -13.70 15.56 -34.21
CA ARG A 638 -13.62 15.53 -32.75
C ARG A 638 -12.75 16.68 -32.21
N SER A 639 -11.53 16.84 -32.71
CA SER A 639 -10.62 17.92 -32.28
C SER A 639 -11.15 19.29 -32.64
N VAL A 640 -11.72 19.47 -33.84
CA VAL A 640 -12.34 20.75 -34.24
C VAL A 640 -13.54 21.10 -33.35
N SER A 641 -14.37 20.12 -32.97
CA SER A 641 -15.49 20.35 -32.06
C SER A 641 -15.01 20.79 -30.67
N ASP A 642 -13.99 20.13 -30.11
CA ASP A 642 -13.42 20.53 -28.81
C ASP A 642 -12.75 21.91 -28.87
N ALA A 643 -12.07 22.24 -29.98
CA ALA A 643 -11.48 23.55 -30.20
C ALA A 643 -12.54 24.66 -30.24
N LEU A 644 -13.64 24.46 -30.98
CA LEU A 644 -14.76 25.41 -31.04
C LEU A 644 -15.43 25.58 -29.66
N GLY A 645 -15.56 24.50 -28.89
CA GLY A 645 -16.04 24.53 -27.51
C GLY A 645 -15.14 25.32 -26.56
N LYS A 646 -13.82 25.16 -26.67
CA LYS A 646 -12.85 25.96 -25.89
C LYS A 646 -12.90 27.45 -26.22
N ILE A 647 -13.16 27.79 -27.49
CA ILE A 647 -13.33 29.18 -27.91
C ILE A 647 -14.64 29.76 -27.37
N GLY A 648 -15.70 28.95 -27.25
CA GLY A 648 -17.00 29.39 -26.76
C GLY A 648 -17.81 30.18 -27.81
N SER A 649 -17.53 29.98 -29.10
CA SER A 649 -18.16 30.80 -30.14
C SER A 649 -19.59 30.35 -30.48
N GLU A 650 -20.53 31.29 -30.38
CA GLU A 650 -21.93 31.09 -30.75
C GLU A 650 -22.14 30.66 -32.20
N LYS A 651 -21.27 31.14 -33.11
CA LYS A 651 -21.34 30.81 -34.54
C LYS A 651 -21.23 29.31 -34.80
N ALA A 652 -20.63 28.56 -33.87
CA ALA A 652 -20.45 27.12 -33.98
C ALA A 652 -21.65 26.31 -33.50
N ILE A 653 -22.62 26.91 -32.78
CA ILE A 653 -23.71 26.18 -32.11
C ILE A 653 -24.50 25.33 -33.11
N ASP A 654 -24.98 25.89 -34.22
CA ASP A 654 -25.78 25.14 -35.21
C ASP A 654 -25.05 23.93 -35.78
N LEU A 655 -23.74 24.07 -35.99
CA LEU A 655 -22.90 22.99 -36.53
C LEU A 655 -22.58 21.94 -35.48
N LEU A 656 -22.33 22.34 -34.24
CA LEU A 656 -22.14 21.42 -33.12
C LEU A 656 -23.44 20.67 -32.81
N ILE A 657 -24.60 21.32 -32.88
CA ILE A 657 -25.92 20.68 -32.78
C ILE A 657 -26.11 19.65 -33.90
N LYS A 658 -25.74 20.01 -35.15
CA LYS A 658 -25.77 19.07 -36.26
C LYS A 658 -24.82 17.88 -36.04
N ALA A 659 -23.60 18.13 -35.55
CA ALA A 659 -22.63 17.08 -35.26
C ALA A 659 -23.12 16.15 -34.14
N LEU A 660 -23.68 16.71 -33.07
CA LEU A 660 -24.31 15.98 -31.98
C LEU A 660 -25.48 15.10 -32.48
N ALA A 661 -26.33 15.64 -33.37
CA ALA A 661 -27.50 14.94 -33.87
C ALA A 661 -27.20 13.85 -34.92
N THR A 662 -26.18 14.06 -35.77
CA THR A 662 -26.01 13.26 -37.01
C THR A 662 -24.72 12.45 -37.09
N ALA A 663 -23.71 12.70 -36.24
CA ALA A 663 -22.46 11.96 -36.30
C ALA A 663 -22.67 10.49 -35.95
N GLN A 664 -22.06 9.59 -36.73
CA GLN A 664 -22.09 8.15 -36.47
C GLN A 664 -21.18 7.77 -35.29
N ASP A 665 -19.98 8.37 -35.24
CA ASP A 665 -19.02 8.17 -34.15
C ASP A 665 -19.49 8.80 -32.83
N GLY A 666 -19.43 8.00 -31.75
CA GLY A 666 -19.86 8.40 -30.42
C GLY A 666 -18.92 9.43 -29.76
N SER A 667 -17.64 9.44 -30.12
CA SER A 667 -16.67 10.40 -29.59
C SER A 667 -16.89 11.79 -30.16
N VAL A 668 -17.28 11.89 -31.44
CA VAL A 668 -17.69 13.15 -32.06
C VAL A 668 -18.95 13.72 -31.39
N ARG A 669 -19.97 12.89 -31.13
CA ARG A 669 -21.18 13.33 -30.40
C ARG A 669 -20.85 13.83 -29.00
N LEU A 670 -20.01 13.10 -28.27
CA LEU A 670 -19.54 13.51 -26.94
C LEU A 670 -18.82 14.87 -27.00
N LYS A 671 -17.86 15.05 -27.92
CA LYS A 671 -17.15 16.34 -28.03
C LYS A 671 -18.00 17.49 -28.50
N ALA A 672 -19.02 17.24 -29.32
CA ALA A 672 -20.01 18.24 -29.66
C ALA A 672 -20.86 18.63 -28.42
N ALA A 673 -21.28 17.66 -27.61
CA ALA A 673 -21.99 17.90 -26.35
C ALA A 673 -21.14 18.68 -25.33
N ASP A 674 -19.91 18.25 -25.07
CA ASP A 674 -18.94 18.95 -24.20
C ASP A 674 -18.74 20.40 -24.69
N ALA A 675 -18.60 20.59 -26.00
CA ALA A 675 -18.41 21.90 -26.59
C ALA A 675 -19.63 22.82 -26.39
N LEU A 676 -20.83 22.29 -26.59
CA LEU A 676 -22.08 23.03 -26.35
C LEU A 676 -22.27 23.36 -24.87
N GLY A 677 -21.93 22.44 -23.96
CA GLY A 677 -21.91 22.67 -22.52
C GLY A 677 -21.00 23.84 -22.13
N LYS A 678 -19.78 23.87 -22.69
CA LYS A 678 -18.80 24.97 -22.47
C LYS A 678 -19.23 26.30 -23.09
N ILE A 679 -19.95 26.31 -24.21
CA ILE A 679 -20.49 27.54 -24.81
C ILE A 679 -21.52 28.19 -23.86
N GLY A 680 -22.24 27.40 -23.07
CA GLY A 680 -23.07 27.88 -21.97
C GLY A 680 -24.49 28.30 -22.39
N ASP A 681 -24.98 29.40 -21.83
CA ASP A 681 -26.38 29.87 -21.88
C ASP A 681 -26.96 29.95 -23.30
N LYS A 682 -26.13 30.30 -24.29
CA LYS A 682 -26.56 30.46 -25.69
C LYS A 682 -26.80 29.14 -26.41
N ALA A 683 -26.23 28.04 -25.93
CA ALA A 683 -26.47 26.70 -26.46
C ALA A 683 -27.74 26.05 -25.87
N VAL A 684 -28.33 26.63 -24.82
CA VAL A 684 -29.45 26.03 -24.08
C VAL A 684 -30.70 25.89 -24.95
N ASP A 685 -31.15 26.95 -25.62
CA ASP A 685 -32.37 26.89 -26.44
C ASP A 685 -32.23 25.86 -27.60
N PRO A 686 -31.12 25.82 -28.36
CA PRO A 686 -30.89 24.78 -29.37
C PRO A 686 -30.79 23.35 -28.81
N LEU A 687 -30.21 23.17 -27.62
CA LEU A 687 -30.15 21.87 -26.96
C LEU A 687 -31.54 21.40 -26.50
N ILE A 688 -32.37 22.30 -25.97
CA ILE A 688 -33.77 22.01 -25.61
C ILE A 688 -34.56 21.61 -26.87
N ASP A 689 -34.46 22.40 -27.94
CA ASP A 689 -35.11 22.10 -29.22
C ASP A 689 -34.71 20.71 -29.77
N LEU A 690 -33.44 20.33 -29.63
CA LEU A 690 -32.96 19.01 -30.05
C LEU A 690 -33.47 17.91 -29.12
N LEU A 691 -33.51 18.16 -27.81
CA LEU A 691 -34.02 17.21 -26.80
C LEU A 691 -35.49 16.85 -27.05
N GLU A 692 -36.32 17.84 -27.40
CA GLU A 692 -37.75 17.65 -27.67
C GLU A 692 -38.03 16.86 -28.95
N ARG A 693 -37.15 16.96 -29.96
CA ARG A 693 -37.35 16.34 -31.28
C ARG A 693 -36.76 14.94 -31.41
N THR A 694 -35.88 14.53 -30.49
CA THR A 694 -35.18 13.25 -30.56
C THR A 694 -35.85 12.18 -29.69
N ASP A 695 -35.97 10.97 -30.23
CA ASP A 695 -36.36 9.75 -29.51
C ASP A 695 -35.19 8.82 -29.18
N ASN A 696 -33.97 9.22 -29.53
CA ASN A 696 -32.77 8.42 -29.28
C ASN A 696 -32.23 8.67 -27.86
N ASP A 697 -32.27 7.65 -27.00
CA ASP A 697 -31.85 7.75 -25.60
C ASP A 697 -30.34 8.02 -25.41
N ASP A 698 -29.46 7.53 -26.29
CA ASP A 698 -28.02 7.88 -26.26
C ASP A 698 -27.83 9.39 -26.53
N LEU A 699 -28.56 9.91 -27.52
CA LEU A 699 -28.54 11.33 -27.86
C LEU A 699 -29.15 12.18 -26.74
N ARG A 700 -30.29 11.77 -26.16
CA ARG A 700 -30.90 12.44 -25.00
C ARG A 700 -29.89 12.53 -23.85
N ARG A 701 -29.21 11.43 -23.54
CA ARG A 701 -28.16 11.42 -22.51
C ARG A 701 -27.08 12.48 -22.78
N ARG A 702 -26.55 12.57 -24.00
CA ARG A 702 -25.53 13.59 -24.35
C ARG A 702 -26.05 15.01 -24.22
N ILE A 703 -27.30 15.24 -24.62
CA ILE A 703 -27.93 16.56 -24.48
C ILE A 703 -28.14 16.92 -23.01
N LEU A 704 -28.57 15.96 -22.18
CA LEU A 704 -28.72 16.16 -20.74
C LEU A 704 -27.38 16.44 -20.06
N GLU A 705 -26.31 15.74 -20.46
CA GLU A 705 -24.93 16.00 -20.00
C GLU A 705 -24.51 17.44 -20.36
N ALA A 706 -24.74 17.89 -21.60
CA ALA A 706 -24.43 19.25 -22.04
C ALA A 706 -25.24 20.32 -21.29
N LEU A 707 -26.57 20.16 -21.19
CA LEU A 707 -27.46 21.08 -20.46
C LEU A 707 -27.06 21.18 -18.99
N SER A 708 -26.67 20.06 -18.38
CA SER A 708 -26.19 20.02 -17.01
C SER A 708 -24.90 20.83 -16.81
N GLU A 709 -23.97 20.77 -17.77
CA GLU A 709 -22.73 21.55 -17.74
C GLU A 709 -22.97 23.05 -17.94
N THR A 710 -24.01 23.44 -18.70
CA THR A 710 -24.35 24.88 -18.86
C THR A 710 -24.74 25.54 -17.54
N GLY A 711 -25.37 24.80 -16.61
CA GLY A 711 -25.88 25.32 -15.35
C GLY A 711 -27.00 26.37 -15.50
N ASP A 712 -27.58 26.55 -16.70
CA ASP A 712 -28.58 27.60 -16.94
C ASP A 712 -29.97 27.20 -16.39
N PRO A 713 -30.59 28.02 -15.51
CA PRO A 713 -31.96 27.84 -15.03
C PRO A 713 -33.04 27.65 -16.12
N LYS A 714 -32.83 28.14 -17.34
CA LYS A 714 -33.77 27.95 -18.47
C LYS A 714 -34.00 26.49 -18.79
N ALA A 715 -33.00 25.62 -18.58
CA ALA A 715 -33.13 24.19 -18.82
C ALA A 715 -34.04 23.49 -17.80
N VAL A 716 -34.29 24.09 -16.63
CA VAL A 716 -34.97 23.42 -15.50
C VAL A 716 -36.40 23.03 -15.84
N ASN A 717 -37.21 23.93 -16.42
CA ASN A 717 -38.60 23.64 -16.75
C ASN A 717 -38.73 22.55 -17.84
N PRO A 718 -38.00 22.62 -18.98
CA PRO A 718 -37.97 21.53 -19.96
C PRO A 718 -37.52 20.19 -19.37
N LEU A 719 -36.55 20.19 -18.46
CA LEU A 719 -36.09 18.98 -17.78
C LEU A 719 -37.16 18.42 -16.83
N ILE A 720 -37.90 19.27 -16.12
CA ILE A 720 -39.05 18.86 -15.30
C ILE A 720 -40.14 18.25 -16.20
N ASP A 721 -40.50 18.91 -17.30
CA ASP A 721 -41.51 18.41 -18.24
C ASP A 721 -41.11 17.05 -18.83
N LEU A 722 -39.82 16.86 -19.15
CA LEU A 722 -39.29 15.58 -19.63
C LEU A 722 -39.30 14.51 -18.53
N LEU A 723 -38.97 14.89 -17.29
CA LEU A 723 -39.01 13.99 -16.12
C LEU A 723 -40.40 13.42 -15.88
N GLU A 724 -41.44 14.27 -16.03
CA GLU A 724 -42.84 13.91 -15.84
C GLU A 724 -43.40 13.05 -16.97
N ARG A 725 -42.98 13.31 -18.22
CA ARG A 725 -43.51 12.61 -19.41
C ARG A 725 -42.83 11.27 -19.69
N THR A 726 -41.57 11.08 -19.29
CA THR A 726 -40.85 9.83 -19.53
C THR A 726 -41.17 8.78 -18.48
N ASP A 727 -41.33 7.52 -18.89
CA ASP A 727 -41.47 6.35 -18.01
C ASP A 727 -40.16 5.57 -17.83
N ASN A 728 -39.08 5.99 -18.49
CA ASN A 728 -37.77 5.33 -18.40
C ASN A 728 -37.01 5.78 -17.13
N ASP A 729 -36.91 4.91 -16.13
CA ASP A 729 -36.25 5.21 -14.86
C ASP A 729 -34.74 5.51 -15.00
N ASP A 730 -34.04 4.91 -15.97
CA ASP A 730 -32.63 5.22 -16.24
C ASP A 730 -32.47 6.66 -16.78
N LEU A 731 -33.41 7.10 -17.62
CA LEU A 731 -33.45 8.47 -18.11
C LEU A 731 -33.82 9.44 -16.97
N ARG A 732 -34.80 9.09 -16.11
CA ARG A 732 -35.16 9.88 -14.92
C ARG A 732 -33.99 10.06 -13.97
N VAL A 733 -33.11 9.06 -13.83
CA VAL A 733 -31.86 9.17 -13.06
C VAL A 733 -30.97 10.27 -13.64
N ILE A 734 -30.77 10.29 -14.97
CA ILE A 734 -29.91 11.28 -15.63
C ILE A 734 -30.53 12.68 -15.51
N ILE A 735 -31.84 12.82 -15.72
CA ILE A 735 -32.54 14.11 -15.57
C ILE A 735 -32.44 14.63 -14.13
N SER A 736 -32.65 13.76 -13.14
CA SER A 736 -32.51 14.14 -11.73
C SER A 736 -31.09 14.62 -11.40
N LYS A 737 -30.06 13.95 -11.96
CA LYS A 737 -28.67 14.39 -11.82
C LYS A 737 -28.44 15.76 -12.44
N ALA A 738 -29.00 16.01 -13.63
CA ALA A 738 -28.88 17.29 -14.31
C ALA A 738 -29.54 18.42 -13.50
N LEU A 739 -30.78 18.22 -13.05
CA LEU A 739 -31.49 19.17 -12.18
C LEU A 739 -30.69 19.48 -10.88
N GLY A 740 -30.13 18.44 -10.25
CA GLY A 740 -29.28 18.60 -9.08
C GLY A 740 -27.95 19.33 -9.33
N GLN A 741 -27.39 19.26 -10.55
CA GLN A 741 -26.19 20.01 -10.92
C GLN A 741 -26.50 21.48 -11.20
N ILE A 742 -27.65 21.77 -11.82
CA ILE A 742 -28.12 23.16 -12.06
C ILE A 742 -28.46 23.87 -10.74
N ARG A 743 -28.95 23.12 -9.73
CA ARG A 743 -29.26 23.61 -8.36
C ARG A 743 -30.36 24.68 -8.31
N ASP A 744 -31.25 24.71 -9.30
CA ASP A 744 -32.39 25.64 -9.26
C ASP A 744 -33.47 25.13 -8.29
N PRO A 745 -33.95 25.98 -7.35
CA PRO A 745 -34.98 25.61 -6.38
C PRO A 745 -36.32 25.17 -6.99
N LYS A 746 -36.63 25.53 -8.24
CA LYS A 746 -37.85 25.09 -8.94
C LYS A 746 -37.90 23.57 -9.10
N ALA A 747 -36.75 22.90 -9.12
CA ALA A 747 -36.67 21.45 -9.23
C ALA A 747 -37.04 20.72 -7.91
N VAL A 748 -37.08 21.41 -6.76
CA VAL A 748 -37.28 20.78 -5.45
C VAL A 748 -38.61 20.03 -5.38
N ASN A 749 -39.75 20.68 -5.64
CA ASN A 749 -41.05 20.04 -5.48
C ASN A 749 -41.26 18.88 -6.49
N PRO A 750 -40.93 19.02 -7.79
CA PRO A 750 -40.99 17.88 -8.72
C PRO A 750 -40.12 16.69 -8.30
N LEU A 751 -38.93 16.95 -7.76
CA LEU A 751 -38.04 15.90 -7.25
C LEU A 751 -38.59 15.26 -5.97
N ILE A 752 -39.22 16.03 -5.08
CA ILE A 752 -39.90 15.51 -3.88
C ILE A 752 -41.06 14.59 -4.28
N ASP A 753 -41.91 15.04 -5.21
CA ASP A 753 -43.01 14.24 -5.74
C ASP A 753 -42.53 12.94 -6.39
N LEU A 754 -41.41 13.00 -7.13
CA LEU A 754 -40.79 11.81 -7.72
C LEU A 754 -40.22 10.87 -6.67
N LEU A 755 -39.56 11.40 -5.64
CA LEU A 755 -38.99 10.63 -4.53
C LEU A 755 -40.09 9.86 -3.78
N GLU A 756 -41.25 10.49 -3.57
CA GLU A 756 -42.40 9.88 -2.91
C GLU A 756 -43.03 8.75 -3.75
N LYS A 757 -43.19 8.97 -5.06
CA LYS A 757 -43.90 8.02 -5.95
C LYS A 757 -43.06 6.83 -6.41
N THR A 758 -41.75 7.01 -6.56
CA THR A 758 -40.89 5.96 -7.13
C THR A 758 -40.57 4.87 -6.12
N ALA A 759 -40.50 3.61 -6.56
CA ALA A 759 -39.97 2.48 -5.80
C ALA A 759 -38.59 2.01 -6.34
N HIS A 760 -38.05 2.66 -7.37
CA HIS A 760 -36.81 2.27 -8.02
C HIS A 760 -35.59 2.81 -7.24
N ASP A 761 -34.83 1.91 -6.60
CA ASP A 761 -33.71 2.26 -5.70
C ASP A 761 -32.63 3.18 -6.32
N PRO A 762 -32.12 2.92 -7.54
CA PRO A 762 -31.17 3.83 -8.18
C PRO A 762 -31.75 5.24 -8.40
N LEU A 763 -33.05 5.34 -8.71
CA LEU A 763 -33.72 6.62 -8.91
C LEU A 763 -33.90 7.36 -7.58
N ARG A 764 -34.35 6.68 -6.51
CA ARG A 764 -34.45 7.28 -5.17
C ARG A 764 -33.13 7.88 -4.70
N ARG A 765 -32.03 7.15 -4.85
CA ARG A 765 -30.69 7.64 -4.50
C ARG A 765 -30.30 8.87 -5.32
N SER A 766 -30.54 8.82 -6.63
CA SER A 766 -30.23 9.93 -7.54
C SER A 766 -31.05 11.19 -7.25
N VAL A 767 -32.32 11.04 -6.89
CA VAL A 767 -33.19 12.15 -6.50
C VAL A 767 -32.76 12.72 -5.15
N SER A 768 -32.41 11.87 -4.19
CA SER A 768 -31.87 12.28 -2.89
C SER A 768 -30.53 13.02 -3.02
N ASP A 769 -29.66 12.57 -3.93
CA ASP A 769 -28.42 13.27 -4.32
C ASP A 769 -28.71 14.64 -4.92
N ALA A 770 -29.71 14.73 -5.81
CA ALA A 770 -30.07 15.97 -6.47
C ALA A 770 -30.61 17.00 -5.48
N LEU A 771 -31.52 16.59 -4.58
CA LEU A 771 -32.05 17.42 -3.50
C LEU A 771 -30.94 17.86 -2.54
N GLY A 772 -30.01 16.95 -2.21
CA GLY A 772 -28.82 17.27 -1.43
C GLY A 772 -27.95 18.36 -2.06
N LYS A 773 -27.78 18.34 -3.39
CA LYS A 773 -27.01 19.37 -4.13
C LYS A 773 -27.74 20.70 -4.25
N ILE A 774 -29.07 20.70 -4.34
CA ILE A 774 -29.87 21.94 -4.36
C ILE A 774 -29.73 22.68 -3.02
N GLY A 775 -29.61 21.94 -1.91
CA GLY A 775 -29.26 22.50 -0.60
C GLY A 775 -30.47 23.06 0.17
N ASP A 776 -30.29 24.21 0.82
CA ASP A 776 -31.17 24.79 1.83
C ASP A 776 -32.66 24.82 1.45
N LYS A 777 -32.97 25.05 0.17
CA LYS A 777 -34.36 25.12 -0.32
C LYS A 777 -35.09 23.78 -0.29
N ALA A 778 -34.37 22.67 -0.18
CA ALA A 778 -34.95 21.35 -0.05
C ALA A 778 -35.22 20.95 1.42
N VAL A 779 -34.70 21.68 2.42
CA VAL A 779 -34.80 21.27 3.84
C VAL A 779 -36.25 21.19 4.32
N ASP A 780 -37.03 22.27 4.23
CA ASP A 780 -38.41 22.27 4.73
C ASP A 780 -39.30 21.23 4.01
N PRO A 781 -39.27 21.11 2.65
CA PRO A 781 -40.01 20.06 1.96
C PRO A 781 -39.59 18.64 2.35
N LEU A 782 -38.30 18.39 2.57
CA LEU A 782 -37.80 17.09 3.03
C LEU A 782 -38.24 16.79 4.46
N ILE A 783 -38.21 17.77 5.37
CA ILE A 783 -38.69 17.63 6.74
C ILE A 783 -40.21 17.35 6.78
N ASP A 784 -40.98 18.02 5.92
CA ASP A 784 -42.42 17.75 5.77
C ASP A 784 -42.68 16.33 5.23
N LEU A 785 -41.92 15.88 4.23
CA LEU A 785 -42.03 14.53 3.68
C LEU A 785 -41.64 13.47 4.73
N LEU A 786 -40.56 13.71 5.49
CA LEU A 786 -40.08 12.82 6.55
C LEU A 786 -41.15 12.60 7.63
N GLN A 787 -41.90 13.66 7.98
CA GLN A 787 -42.97 13.61 8.97
C GLN A 787 -44.22 12.88 8.48
N LYS A 788 -44.58 13.04 7.19
CA LYS A 788 -45.83 12.49 6.63
C LYS A 788 -45.73 11.04 6.22
N THR A 789 -44.53 10.56 5.85
CA THR A 789 -44.35 9.21 5.35
C THR A 789 -44.16 8.18 6.46
N ASP A 790 -44.75 7.00 6.29
CA ASP A 790 -44.52 5.80 7.11
C ASP A 790 -43.65 4.75 6.38
N ASN A 791 -43.14 5.07 5.19
CA ASN A 791 -42.30 4.16 4.42
C ASN A 791 -40.83 4.28 4.85
N ASP A 792 -40.28 3.23 5.46
CA ASP A 792 -38.90 3.20 5.98
C ASP A 792 -37.82 3.45 4.92
N ASP A 793 -37.99 2.93 3.71
CA ASP A 793 -37.03 3.15 2.62
C ASP A 793 -37.06 4.60 2.11
N LEU A 794 -38.25 5.21 2.11
CA LEU A 794 -38.43 6.63 1.81
C LEU A 794 -37.82 7.50 2.93
N ARG A 795 -38.07 7.18 4.20
CA ARG A 795 -37.44 7.86 5.35
C ARG A 795 -35.92 7.81 5.25
N ARG A 796 -35.34 6.65 4.95
CA ARG A 796 -33.89 6.50 4.76
C ARG A 796 -33.36 7.41 3.65
N SER A 797 -34.06 7.48 2.52
CA SER A 797 -33.69 8.31 1.37
C SER A 797 -33.79 9.82 1.69
N VAL A 798 -34.82 10.22 2.42
CA VAL A 798 -34.98 11.61 2.90
C VAL A 798 -33.89 11.97 3.91
N SER A 799 -33.58 11.07 4.85
CA SER A 799 -32.46 11.25 5.78
C SER A 799 -31.10 11.31 5.07
N ASP A 800 -30.91 10.57 3.97
CA ASP A 800 -29.72 10.68 3.11
C ASP A 800 -29.61 12.05 2.44
N ALA A 801 -30.73 12.58 1.93
CA ALA A 801 -30.77 13.91 1.31
C ALA A 801 -30.45 15.00 2.35
N LEU A 802 -31.10 14.98 3.52
CA LEU A 802 -30.85 15.92 4.62
C LEU A 802 -29.41 15.82 5.15
N GLY A 803 -28.87 14.60 5.24
CA GLY A 803 -27.46 14.35 5.57
C GLY A 803 -26.49 15.04 4.60
N LYS A 804 -26.79 15.01 3.30
CA LYS A 804 -25.98 15.67 2.25
C LYS A 804 -26.11 17.19 2.25
N ILE A 805 -27.25 17.73 2.65
CA ILE A 805 -27.44 19.19 2.81
C ILE A 805 -26.55 19.70 3.95
N GLY A 806 -26.40 18.92 5.02
CA GLY A 806 -25.44 19.22 6.09
C GLY A 806 -25.97 20.24 7.10
N ASP A 807 -25.15 21.23 7.44
CA ASP A 807 -25.35 22.20 8.54
C ASP A 807 -26.76 22.84 8.57
N LYS A 808 -27.32 23.13 7.40
CA LYS A 808 -28.60 23.81 7.24
C LYS A 808 -29.81 22.96 7.65
N ALA A 809 -29.63 21.64 7.71
CA ALA A 809 -30.64 20.72 8.19
C ALA A 809 -30.56 20.47 9.71
N VAL A 810 -29.49 20.89 10.39
CA VAL A 810 -29.26 20.54 11.82
C VAL A 810 -30.34 21.11 12.72
N ASP A 811 -30.57 22.43 12.71
CA ASP A 811 -31.55 23.06 13.62
C ASP A 811 -32.98 22.54 13.38
N PRO A 812 -33.48 22.41 12.13
CA PRO A 812 -34.79 21.80 11.86
C PRO A 812 -34.89 20.34 12.32
N LEU A 813 -33.82 19.55 12.15
CA LEU A 813 -33.79 18.16 12.62
C LEU A 813 -33.77 18.07 14.16
N ILE A 814 -33.05 18.95 14.85
CA ILE A 814 -33.02 19.01 16.32
C ILE A 814 -34.41 19.39 16.86
N ASP A 815 -35.07 20.39 16.25
CA ASP A 815 -36.43 20.80 16.63
C ASP A 815 -37.45 19.66 16.40
N LEU A 816 -37.34 18.95 15.26
CA LEU A 816 -38.19 17.79 14.97
C LEU A 816 -37.93 16.63 15.96
N LEU A 817 -36.67 16.33 16.25
CA LEU A 817 -36.27 15.28 17.20
C LEU A 817 -36.88 15.53 18.59
N GLN A 818 -36.93 16.79 19.01
CA GLN A 818 -37.47 17.20 20.31
C GLN A 818 -39.00 17.17 20.35
N LYS A 819 -39.69 17.54 19.26
CA LYS A 819 -41.16 17.70 19.23
C LYS A 819 -41.93 16.42 18.94
N THR A 820 -41.31 15.47 18.24
CA THR A 820 -41.99 14.24 17.84
C THR A 820 -41.94 13.18 18.94
N ASP A 821 -43.02 12.42 19.10
CA ASP A 821 -43.09 11.23 19.96
C ASP A 821 -43.04 9.92 19.16
N ASN A 822 -42.91 9.99 17.82
CA ASN A 822 -42.84 8.82 16.96
C ASN A 822 -41.42 8.24 16.95
N ASP A 823 -41.27 7.04 17.50
CA ASP A 823 -40.00 6.31 17.64
C ASP A 823 -39.26 6.10 16.31
N ASP A 824 -39.97 5.70 15.25
CA ASP A 824 -39.35 5.41 13.95
C ASP A 824 -38.93 6.71 13.24
N LEU A 825 -39.68 7.79 13.44
CA LEU A 825 -39.31 9.13 13.00
C LEU A 825 -38.08 9.64 13.77
N ARG A 826 -38.03 9.48 15.11
CA ARG A 826 -36.85 9.85 15.92
C ARG A 826 -35.59 9.13 15.44
N ARG A 827 -35.67 7.83 15.14
CA ARG A 827 -34.53 7.08 14.56
C ARG A 827 -34.08 7.65 13.23
N SER A 828 -35.02 7.95 12.33
CA SER A 828 -34.70 8.50 11.01
C SER A 828 -34.05 9.89 11.09
N VAL A 829 -34.49 10.71 12.04
CA VAL A 829 -33.90 12.03 12.34
C VAL A 829 -32.49 11.88 12.95
N SER A 830 -32.30 10.95 13.88
CA SER A 830 -30.98 10.61 14.42
C SER A 830 -30.01 10.10 13.36
N ASP A 831 -30.49 9.29 12.41
CA ASP A 831 -29.68 8.82 11.28
C ASP A 831 -29.27 9.98 10.37
N ALA A 832 -30.16 10.94 10.11
CA ALA A 832 -29.83 12.14 9.35
C ALA A 832 -28.77 12.99 10.06
N LEU A 833 -28.95 13.26 11.37
CA LEU A 833 -27.98 13.99 12.20
C LEU A 833 -26.62 13.25 12.27
N GLY A 834 -26.65 11.92 12.36
CA GLY A 834 -25.46 11.07 12.26
C GLY A 834 -24.69 11.26 10.97
N LYS A 835 -25.40 11.29 9.83
CA LYS A 835 -24.82 11.52 8.49
C LYS A 835 -24.28 12.94 8.30
N ILE A 836 -24.88 13.95 8.94
CA ILE A 836 -24.37 15.33 8.94
C ILE A 836 -23.01 15.40 9.64
N GLY A 837 -22.80 14.61 10.70
CA GLY A 837 -21.51 14.48 11.35
C GLY A 837 -21.22 15.62 12.32
N ASP A 838 -20.03 16.22 12.19
CA ASP A 838 -19.44 17.19 13.12
C ASP A 838 -20.37 18.35 13.52
N LYS A 839 -21.12 18.88 12.55
CA LYS A 839 -22.02 20.02 12.76
C LYS A 839 -23.19 19.71 13.68
N ALA A 840 -23.56 18.44 13.81
CA ALA A 840 -24.63 18.02 14.71
C ALA A 840 -24.15 17.77 16.15
N VAL A 841 -22.83 17.68 16.41
CA VAL A 841 -22.30 17.26 17.72
C VAL A 841 -22.68 18.24 18.84
N ASP A 842 -22.36 19.52 18.68
CA ASP A 842 -22.63 20.52 19.72
C ASP A 842 -24.14 20.69 20.00
N PRO A 843 -25.03 20.80 18.98
CA PRO A 843 -26.47 20.82 19.21
C PRO A 843 -27.02 19.56 19.90
N LEU A 844 -26.52 18.37 19.54
CA LEU A 844 -26.91 17.12 20.19
C LEU A 844 -26.45 17.08 21.65
N ILE A 845 -25.25 17.58 21.96
CA ILE A 845 -24.72 17.68 23.33
C ILE A 845 -25.51 18.69 24.17
N ASP A 846 -25.88 19.82 23.59
CA ASP A 846 -26.73 20.81 24.25
C ASP A 846 -28.13 20.28 24.54
N LEU A 847 -28.70 19.48 23.63
CA LEU A 847 -29.98 18.81 23.83
C LEU A 847 -29.86 17.72 24.91
N LEU A 848 -28.78 16.92 24.88
CA LEU A 848 -28.50 15.87 25.86
C LEU A 848 -28.45 16.42 27.31
N GLN A 849 -27.92 17.63 27.50
CA GLN A 849 -27.84 18.27 28.81
C GLN A 849 -29.19 18.78 29.34
N LYS A 850 -30.18 18.99 28.47
CA LYS A 850 -31.46 19.61 28.81
C LYS A 850 -32.61 18.61 28.92
N THR A 851 -32.43 17.40 28.38
CA THR A 851 -33.48 16.38 28.32
C THR A 851 -33.48 15.44 29.52
N TYR A 852 -34.68 15.01 29.92
CA TYR A 852 -34.90 13.91 30.87
C TYR A 852 -35.72 12.76 30.26
N ASP A 853 -36.07 12.85 28.97
CA ASP A 853 -36.78 11.81 28.22
C ASP A 853 -35.78 10.70 27.82
N SER A 854 -36.04 9.48 28.28
CA SER A 854 -35.19 8.31 28.04
C SER A 854 -35.16 7.89 26.57
N ASP A 855 -36.28 8.02 25.85
CA ASP A 855 -36.37 7.66 24.44
C ASP A 855 -35.67 8.70 23.58
N LEU A 856 -35.84 9.98 23.90
CA LEU A 856 -35.09 11.06 23.25
C LEU A 856 -33.58 10.91 23.50
N THR A 857 -33.20 10.60 24.74
CA THR A 857 -31.79 10.34 25.11
C THR A 857 -31.21 9.21 24.27
N ARG A 858 -31.89 8.06 24.14
CA ARG A 858 -31.44 6.94 23.31
C ARG A 858 -31.18 7.37 21.86
N ASN A 859 -32.07 8.16 21.29
CA ASN A 859 -31.92 8.63 19.91
C ASN A 859 -30.77 9.64 19.75
N ILE A 860 -30.53 10.50 20.73
CA ILE A 860 -29.36 11.40 20.75
C ILE A 860 -28.06 10.57 20.82
N LEU A 861 -28.02 9.53 21.66
CA LEU A 861 -26.86 8.66 21.77
C LEU A 861 -26.61 7.91 20.46
N ASN A 862 -27.64 7.35 19.83
CA ASN A 862 -27.50 6.71 18.52
C ASN A 862 -26.93 7.67 17.46
N ALA A 863 -27.36 8.94 17.46
CA ALA A 863 -26.81 9.95 16.55
C ALA A 863 -25.32 10.21 16.85
N LEU A 864 -24.95 10.43 18.12
CA LEU A 864 -23.55 10.65 18.52
C LEU A 864 -22.66 9.43 18.25
N GLU A 865 -23.18 8.21 18.42
CA GLU A 865 -22.52 6.96 18.10
C GLU A 865 -22.29 6.83 16.58
N ASN A 866 -23.29 7.16 15.77
CA ASN A 866 -23.17 7.21 14.30
C ASN A 866 -22.16 8.28 13.83
N ILE A 867 -22.01 9.39 14.57
CA ILE A 867 -20.98 10.41 14.28
C ILE A 867 -19.57 9.89 14.61
N GLY A 868 -19.44 9.02 15.62
CA GLY A 868 -18.19 8.37 16.00
C GLY A 868 -17.17 9.31 16.64
N ASP A 869 -15.91 9.23 16.19
CA ASP A 869 -14.75 9.88 16.83
C ASP A 869 -14.88 11.38 17.06
N LYS A 870 -15.63 12.09 16.20
CA LYS A 870 -15.82 13.55 16.34
C LYS A 870 -16.63 13.93 17.58
N ALA A 871 -17.47 13.01 18.08
CA ALA A 871 -18.22 13.22 19.31
C ALA A 871 -17.36 13.03 20.59
N VAL A 872 -16.19 12.38 20.49
CA VAL A 872 -15.40 11.95 21.67
C VAL A 872 -14.87 13.12 22.47
N ASP A 873 -14.20 14.09 21.83
CA ASP A 873 -13.59 15.22 22.54
C ASP A 873 -14.67 16.10 23.23
N PRO A 874 -15.78 16.47 22.57
CA PRO A 874 -16.89 17.17 23.21
C PRO A 874 -17.53 16.39 24.37
N LEU A 875 -17.75 15.08 24.21
CA LEU A 875 -18.27 14.21 25.28
C LEU A 875 -17.31 14.12 26.46
N VAL A 876 -15.99 14.02 26.23
CA VAL A 876 -14.97 14.03 27.28
C VAL A 876 -14.94 15.37 28.01
N ILE A 877 -15.09 16.49 27.31
CA ILE A 877 -15.18 17.82 27.92
C ILE A 877 -16.43 17.89 28.82
N LEU A 878 -17.58 17.43 28.33
CA LEU A 878 -18.82 17.41 29.12
C LEU A 878 -18.68 16.50 30.35
N LEU A 879 -18.11 15.31 30.19
CA LEU A 879 -17.87 14.34 31.28
C LEU A 879 -17.04 14.96 32.42
N LYS A 880 -16.01 15.74 32.06
CA LYS A 880 -15.12 16.41 33.03
C LYS A 880 -15.80 17.57 33.77
N ARG A 881 -16.78 18.23 33.14
CA ARG A 881 -17.46 19.42 33.68
C ARG A 881 -18.69 19.09 34.50
N THR A 882 -19.44 18.05 34.12
CA THR A 882 -20.69 17.70 34.78
C THR A 882 -20.46 17.06 36.15
N ASN A 883 -21.36 17.35 37.09
CA ASN A 883 -21.47 16.69 38.40
C ASN A 883 -22.73 15.81 38.52
N ASP A 884 -23.56 15.75 37.47
CA ASP A 884 -24.73 14.87 37.45
C ASP A 884 -24.31 13.43 37.12
N ASP A 885 -24.58 12.51 38.05
CA ASP A 885 -24.24 11.10 37.91
C ASP A 885 -25.06 10.42 36.80
N SER A 886 -26.29 10.86 36.54
CA SER A 886 -27.11 10.34 35.43
C SER A 886 -26.47 10.69 34.09
N LEU A 887 -26.07 11.95 33.92
CA LEU A 887 -25.39 12.40 32.71
C LEU A 887 -24.00 11.75 32.56
N ARG A 888 -23.24 11.55 33.64
CA ARG A 888 -21.95 10.82 33.60
C ARG A 888 -22.12 9.39 33.12
N TRP A 889 -23.17 8.72 33.60
CA TRP A 889 -23.52 7.37 33.15
C TRP A 889 -23.81 7.36 31.65
N ILE A 890 -24.62 8.30 31.18
CA ILE A 890 -25.01 8.42 29.76
C ILE A 890 -23.78 8.65 28.86
N ILE A 891 -22.92 9.59 29.25
CA ILE A 891 -21.71 9.90 28.46
C ILE A 891 -20.74 8.71 28.46
N SER A 892 -20.59 8.03 29.59
CA SER A 892 -19.72 6.85 29.69
C SER A 892 -20.24 5.71 28.82
N TYR A 893 -21.56 5.53 28.73
CA TYR A 893 -22.19 4.60 27.79
C TYR A 893 -21.86 4.95 26.34
N ALA A 894 -22.08 6.21 25.92
CA ALA A 894 -21.78 6.66 24.57
C ALA A 894 -20.30 6.48 24.20
N LEU A 895 -19.38 6.90 25.08
CA LEU A 895 -17.94 6.75 24.85
C LEU A 895 -17.52 5.28 24.72
N GLY A 896 -18.15 4.39 25.49
CA GLY A 896 -17.94 2.95 25.39
C GLY A 896 -18.42 2.36 24.07
N ASN A 897 -19.57 2.80 23.56
CA ASN A 897 -20.12 2.35 22.27
C ASN A 897 -19.36 2.93 21.07
N ILE A 898 -18.88 4.18 21.16
CA ILE A 898 -18.01 4.78 20.15
C ILE A 898 -16.67 4.01 20.08
N GLY A 899 -16.16 3.54 21.23
CA GLY A 899 -15.00 2.64 21.29
C GLY A 899 -13.65 3.34 21.09
N ASN A 900 -13.59 4.67 21.13
CA ASN A 900 -12.34 5.40 20.89
C ASN A 900 -11.39 5.37 22.11
N PRO A 901 -10.13 4.92 21.95
CA PRO A 901 -9.12 4.87 23.02
C PRO A 901 -8.86 6.18 23.76
N LYS A 902 -9.09 7.36 23.14
CA LYS A 902 -8.93 8.66 23.81
C LYS A 902 -9.84 8.81 25.04
N ALA A 903 -10.93 8.06 25.09
CA ALA A 903 -11.85 8.07 26.22
C ALA A 903 -11.29 7.36 27.47
N VAL A 904 -10.26 6.51 27.34
CA VAL A 904 -9.73 5.68 28.42
C VAL A 904 -9.22 6.50 29.60
N ASP A 905 -8.36 7.49 29.38
CA ASP A 905 -7.78 8.29 30.46
C ASP A 905 -8.83 9.14 31.23
N PRO A 906 -9.77 9.83 30.55
CA PRO A 906 -10.91 10.47 31.20
C PRO A 906 -11.77 9.50 32.03
N LEU A 907 -12.11 8.34 31.47
CA LEU A 907 -12.95 7.32 32.12
C LEU A 907 -12.24 6.72 33.35
N LYS A 908 -10.95 6.39 33.23
CA LYS A 908 -10.08 5.97 34.34
C LYS A 908 -10.11 6.99 35.47
N THR A 909 -9.88 8.26 35.14
CA THR A 909 -9.85 9.35 36.14
C THR A 909 -11.20 9.47 36.85
N LEU A 910 -12.30 9.30 36.11
CA LEU A 910 -13.64 9.35 36.69
C LEU A 910 -13.95 8.13 37.57
N LEU A 911 -13.50 6.93 37.18
CA LEU A 911 -13.67 5.69 37.96
C LEU A 911 -13.12 5.83 39.38
N GLU A 912 -11.96 6.47 39.51
CA GLU A 912 -11.31 6.70 40.81
C GLU A 912 -12.02 7.75 41.67
N LYS A 913 -12.62 8.77 41.05
CA LYS A 913 -13.19 9.93 41.75
C LYS A 913 -14.67 9.77 42.08
N THR A 914 -15.43 9.06 41.25
CA THR A 914 -16.88 8.96 41.40
C THR A 914 -17.25 8.17 42.66
N LYS A 915 -18.35 8.57 43.31
CA LYS A 915 -18.94 7.86 44.45
C LYS A 915 -20.12 6.97 44.05
N SER A 916 -20.72 7.22 42.88
CA SER A 916 -21.87 6.45 42.39
C SER A 916 -21.43 5.08 41.86
N ASN A 917 -22.07 4.03 42.38
CA ASN A 917 -21.80 2.67 41.94
C ASN A 917 -22.34 2.40 40.52
N ASP A 918 -23.45 3.03 40.14
CA ASP A 918 -24.02 2.88 38.79
C ASP A 918 -23.09 3.49 37.74
N VAL A 919 -22.49 4.64 38.05
CA VAL A 919 -21.49 5.29 37.18
C VAL A 919 -20.22 4.44 37.10
N ARG A 920 -19.74 3.86 38.22
CA ARG A 920 -18.59 2.95 38.22
C ARG A 920 -18.82 1.73 37.34
N LEU A 921 -19.98 1.09 37.50
CA LEU A 921 -20.37 -0.06 36.70
C LEU A 921 -20.33 0.28 35.21
N ARG A 922 -20.93 1.41 34.84
CA ARG A 922 -20.97 1.83 33.43
C ARG A 922 -19.59 2.18 32.88
N ILE A 923 -18.72 2.81 33.66
CA ILE A 923 -17.34 3.10 33.25
C ILE A 923 -16.55 1.80 33.01
N VAL A 924 -16.70 0.81 33.89
CA VAL A 924 -16.04 -0.51 33.72
C VAL A 924 -16.49 -1.18 32.43
N GLU A 925 -17.80 -1.17 32.14
CA GLU A 925 -18.33 -1.72 30.90
C GLU A 925 -17.85 -0.94 29.67
N ALA A 926 -17.78 0.40 29.76
CA ALA A 926 -17.28 1.24 28.69
C ALA A 926 -15.80 0.95 28.39
N LEU A 927 -14.96 0.85 29.42
CA LEU A 927 -13.54 0.49 29.27
C LEU A 927 -13.36 -0.90 28.65
N GLY A 928 -14.18 -1.87 29.05
CA GLY A 928 -14.17 -3.21 28.47
C GLY A 928 -14.62 -3.22 27.00
N LYS A 929 -15.63 -2.41 26.63
CA LYS A 929 -16.08 -2.25 25.23
C LYS A 929 -15.05 -1.55 24.35
N ILE A 930 -14.36 -0.54 24.88
CA ILE A 930 -13.26 0.13 24.18
C ILE A 930 -12.12 -0.86 23.90
N GLY A 931 -11.87 -1.81 24.80
CA GLY A 931 -10.93 -2.92 24.58
C GLY A 931 -9.44 -2.49 24.57
N ASP A 932 -9.13 -1.25 24.92
CA ASP A 932 -7.77 -0.72 24.91
C ASP A 932 -6.97 -1.24 26.11
N SER A 933 -5.72 -1.65 25.85
CA SER A 933 -4.83 -2.24 26.86
C SER A 933 -4.46 -1.28 28.00
N LYS A 934 -4.52 0.04 27.79
CA LYS A 934 -4.30 1.04 28.84
C LYS A 934 -5.35 0.98 29.94
N ALA A 935 -6.51 0.37 29.68
CA ALA A 935 -7.54 0.14 30.69
C ALA A 935 -7.20 -1.01 31.66
N VAL A 936 -6.25 -1.90 31.31
CA VAL A 936 -5.93 -3.10 32.11
C VAL A 936 -5.44 -2.75 33.51
N ASP A 937 -4.34 -1.99 33.63
CA ASP A 937 -3.77 -1.66 34.96
C ASP A 937 -4.75 -0.91 35.87
N PRO A 938 -5.51 0.09 35.39
CA PRO A 938 -6.56 0.73 36.18
C PRO A 938 -7.63 -0.25 36.67
N LEU A 939 -8.10 -1.14 35.79
CA LEU A 939 -9.12 -2.13 36.13
C LEU A 939 -8.59 -3.14 37.16
N ILE A 940 -7.34 -3.61 37.02
CA ILE A 940 -6.69 -4.50 37.99
C ILE A 940 -6.55 -3.83 39.36
N ASN A 941 -6.05 -2.60 39.40
CA ASN A 941 -5.93 -1.82 40.64
C ASN A 941 -7.30 -1.60 41.32
N TYR A 942 -8.35 -1.39 40.53
CA TYR A 942 -9.69 -1.21 41.03
C TYR A 942 -10.33 -2.52 41.52
N LEU A 943 -10.06 -3.63 40.82
CA LEU A 943 -10.46 -4.99 41.21
C LEU A 943 -9.91 -5.38 42.59
N GLU A 944 -8.67 -5.02 42.90
CA GLU A 944 -8.03 -5.28 44.20
C GLU A 944 -8.66 -4.47 45.34
N LYS A 945 -9.07 -3.22 45.06
CA LYS A 945 -9.60 -2.28 46.07
C LYS A 945 -11.08 -2.46 46.36
N THR A 946 -11.87 -2.90 45.38
CA THR A 946 -13.33 -2.95 45.53
C THR A 946 -13.78 -4.05 46.49
N LYS A 947 -14.74 -3.72 47.37
CA LYS A 947 -15.42 -4.69 48.24
C LYS A 947 -16.70 -5.27 47.64
N ASN A 948 -17.16 -4.73 46.51
CA ASN A 948 -18.40 -5.15 45.86
C ASN A 948 -18.11 -6.32 44.91
N ASP A 949 -18.64 -7.51 45.21
CA ASP A 949 -18.38 -8.72 44.44
C ASP A 949 -19.03 -8.73 43.05
N ASP A 950 -20.17 -8.06 42.86
CA ASP A 950 -20.77 -7.89 41.51
C ASP A 950 -19.87 -7.02 40.63
N LEU A 951 -19.31 -5.95 41.21
CA LEU A 951 -18.38 -5.08 40.50
C LEU A 951 -17.08 -5.79 40.15
N LYS A 952 -16.58 -6.72 41.00
CA LYS A 952 -15.43 -7.57 40.66
C LYS A 952 -15.70 -8.42 39.42
N LEU A 953 -16.87 -9.05 39.34
CA LEU A 953 -17.25 -9.85 38.18
C LEU A 953 -17.35 -8.99 36.91
N ARG A 954 -17.86 -7.76 37.02
CA ARG A 954 -17.95 -6.83 35.89
C ARG A 954 -16.59 -6.35 35.40
N ILE A 955 -15.66 -6.09 36.33
CA ILE A 955 -14.27 -5.77 35.99
C ILE A 955 -13.59 -6.96 35.30
N LEU A 956 -13.81 -8.18 35.81
CA LEU A 956 -13.29 -9.39 35.18
C LEU A 956 -13.86 -9.62 33.78
N ASN A 957 -15.16 -9.36 33.55
CA ASN A 957 -15.75 -9.42 32.21
C ASN A 957 -15.19 -8.31 31.29
N ALA A 958 -14.88 -7.12 31.82
CA ALA A 958 -14.23 -6.08 31.04
C ALA A 958 -12.80 -6.47 30.64
N LEU A 959 -12.05 -7.09 31.56
CA LEU A 959 -10.71 -7.64 31.29
C LEU A 959 -10.76 -8.83 30.32
N GLU A 960 -11.80 -9.67 30.40
CA GLU A 960 -12.11 -10.71 29.41
C GLU A 960 -12.27 -10.12 28.01
N ASN A 961 -13.06 -9.04 27.88
CA ASN A 961 -13.28 -8.36 26.59
C ASN A 961 -11.99 -7.71 26.03
N ILE A 962 -11.07 -7.27 26.89
CA ILE A 962 -9.75 -6.76 26.47
C ILE A 962 -8.84 -7.90 25.97
N GLY A 963 -9.02 -9.13 26.46
CA GLY A 963 -8.36 -10.33 25.94
C GLY A 963 -6.92 -10.49 26.42
N ASP A 964 -6.02 -10.92 25.53
CA ASP A 964 -4.67 -11.41 25.86
C ASP A 964 -3.83 -10.44 26.68
N LYS A 965 -4.01 -9.13 26.49
CA LYS A 965 -3.27 -8.09 27.24
C LYS A 965 -3.62 -8.08 28.74
N ALA A 966 -4.74 -8.69 29.14
CA ALA A 966 -5.11 -8.85 30.54
C ALA A 966 -4.50 -10.09 31.21
N VAL A 967 -3.91 -11.03 30.47
CA VAL A 967 -3.44 -12.31 31.02
C VAL A 967 -2.34 -12.13 32.05
N ASP A 968 -1.22 -11.48 31.69
CA ASP A 968 -0.10 -11.32 32.63
C ASP A 968 -0.49 -10.54 33.90
N PRO A 969 -1.20 -9.41 33.81
CA PRO A 969 -1.65 -8.69 35.01
C PRO A 969 -2.62 -9.50 35.88
N LEU A 970 -3.51 -10.30 35.28
CA LEU A 970 -4.40 -11.20 36.01
C LEU A 970 -3.63 -12.32 36.70
N VAL A 971 -2.59 -12.87 36.07
CA VAL A 971 -1.73 -13.92 36.66
C VAL A 971 -0.94 -13.36 37.84
N ILE A 972 -0.38 -12.15 37.72
CA ILE A 972 0.29 -11.46 38.83
C ILE A 972 -0.68 -11.25 40.00
N LEU A 973 -1.91 -10.83 39.72
CA LEU A 973 -2.93 -10.65 40.76
C LEU A 973 -3.35 -11.98 41.40
N LEU A 974 -3.47 -13.05 40.60
CA LEU A 974 -3.77 -14.41 41.05
C LEU A 974 -2.72 -14.91 42.05
N GLU A 975 -1.44 -14.64 41.79
CA GLU A 975 -0.33 -14.99 42.68
C GLU A 975 -0.29 -14.13 43.95
N LYS A 976 -0.58 -12.83 43.84
CA LYS A 976 -0.48 -11.87 44.95
C LYS A 976 -1.65 -11.93 45.93
N THR A 977 -2.87 -12.16 45.46
CA THR A 977 -4.07 -12.07 46.30
C THR A 977 -4.21 -13.29 47.21
N ASP A 978 -4.65 -13.12 48.46
CA ASP A 978 -4.98 -14.22 49.38
C ASP A 978 -6.48 -14.58 49.40
N ASN A 979 -7.30 -13.89 48.59
CA ASN A 979 -8.73 -14.12 48.55
C ASN A 979 -9.07 -15.27 47.58
N ASP A 980 -9.40 -16.44 48.14
CA ASP A 980 -9.75 -17.63 47.36
C ASP A 980 -11.00 -17.47 46.47
N TYR A 981 -11.95 -16.57 46.79
CA TYR A 981 -13.05 -16.24 45.88
C TYR A 981 -12.54 -15.48 44.64
N LEU A 982 -11.66 -14.50 44.86
CA LEU A 982 -11.06 -13.74 43.76
C LEU A 982 -10.14 -14.61 42.91
N ARG A 983 -9.31 -15.47 43.52
CA ARG A 983 -8.47 -16.45 42.79
C ARG A 983 -9.30 -17.31 41.85
N ARG A 984 -10.41 -17.87 42.35
CA ARG A 984 -11.34 -18.68 41.54
C ARG A 984 -11.94 -17.89 40.37
N SER A 985 -12.32 -16.64 40.61
CA SER A 985 -12.92 -15.78 39.59
C SER A 985 -11.90 -15.39 38.51
N ILE A 986 -10.65 -15.11 38.91
CA ILE A 986 -9.54 -14.84 37.98
C ILE A 986 -9.23 -16.09 37.14
N SER A 987 -9.12 -17.27 37.76
CA SER A 987 -8.87 -18.52 37.02
C SER A 987 -9.97 -18.83 35.99
N GLU A 988 -11.23 -18.55 36.33
CA GLU A 988 -12.34 -18.69 35.37
C GLU A 988 -12.26 -17.67 34.23
N THR A 989 -11.88 -16.42 34.53
CA THR A 989 -11.71 -15.36 33.53
C THR A 989 -10.58 -15.70 32.56
N LEU A 990 -9.43 -16.12 33.08
CA LEU A 990 -8.30 -16.64 32.29
C LEU A 990 -8.74 -17.82 31.40
N GLY A 991 -9.57 -18.72 31.92
CA GLY A 991 -10.18 -19.81 31.15
C GLY A 991 -11.13 -19.37 30.03
N LYS A 992 -11.72 -18.17 30.13
CA LYS A 992 -12.55 -17.58 29.06
C LYS A 992 -11.73 -16.80 28.04
N ILE A 993 -10.61 -16.17 28.45
CA ILE A 993 -9.68 -15.48 27.54
C ILE A 993 -9.09 -16.48 26.54
N GLY A 994 -8.68 -17.68 26.99
CA GLY A 994 -8.35 -18.80 26.10
C GLY A 994 -6.87 -19.20 26.12
N ALA A 995 -6.32 -19.52 24.95
CA ALA A 995 -5.05 -20.23 24.80
C ALA A 995 -3.83 -19.52 25.45
N SER A 996 -3.80 -18.19 25.44
CA SER A 996 -2.75 -17.37 26.06
C SER A 996 -2.63 -17.61 27.58
N ALA A 997 -3.70 -18.07 28.22
CA ALA A 997 -3.72 -18.37 29.64
C ALA A 997 -3.24 -19.78 30.01
N VAL A 998 -3.00 -20.69 29.05
CA VAL A 998 -2.66 -22.09 29.33
C VAL A 998 -1.37 -22.24 30.12
N ASP A 999 -0.26 -21.70 29.60
CA ASP A 999 1.06 -21.82 30.23
C ASP A 999 1.09 -21.14 31.63
N PRO A 1000 0.52 -19.92 31.80
CA PRO A 1000 0.40 -19.31 33.13
C PRO A 1000 -0.45 -20.11 34.12
N LEU A 1001 -1.58 -20.67 33.67
CA LEU A 1001 -2.45 -21.48 34.53
C LEU A 1001 -1.77 -22.79 34.94
N ILE A 1002 -1.04 -23.45 34.05
CA ILE A 1002 -0.24 -24.65 34.35
C ILE A 1002 0.82 -24.31 35.42
N ASN A 1003 1.58 -23.23 35.24
CA ASN A 1003 2.61 -22.82 36.19
C ASN A 1003 2.04 -22.50 37.59
N TYR A 1004 0.86 -21.89 37.66
CA TYR A 1004 0.22 -21.58 38.94
C TYR A 1004 -0.44 -22.81 39.59
N LEU A 1005 -0.90 -23.79 38.80
CA LEU A 1005 -1.54 -25.02 39.28
C LEU A 1005 -0.65 -25.78 40.28
N GLU A 1006 0.66 -25.85 40.03
CA GLU A 1006 1.63 -26.51 40.91
C GLU A 1006 1.87 -25.73 42.22
N LYS A 1007 1.82 -24.40 42.16
CA LYS A 1007 2.14 -23.52 43.30
C LYS A 1007 1.00 -23.43 44.32
N THR A 1008 -0.25 -23.48 43.86
CA THR A 1008 -1.40 -23.27 44.74
C THR A 1008 -1.60 -24.42 45.72
N LYS A 1009 -1.91 -24.08 46.98
CA LYS A 1009 -2.24 -25.05 48.05
C LYS A 1009 -3.74 -25.26 48.23
N SER A 1010 -4.57 -24.42 47.61
CA SER A 1010 -6.03 -24.46 47.77
C SER A 1010 -6.64 -25.42 46.75
N ASN A 1011 -7.29 -26.49 47.23
CA ASN A 1011 -7.93 -27.49 46.36
C ASN A 1011 -9.09 -26.91 45.55
N ASP A 1012 -9.80 -25.91 46.08
CA ASP A 1012 -10.87 -25.22 45.36
C ASP A 1012 -10.33 -24.39 44.19
N VAL A 1013 -9.19 -23.73 44.38
CA VAL A 1013 -8.50 -22.98 43.32
C VAL A 1013 -7.93 -23.94 42.27
N ARG A 1014 -7.29 -25.04 42.69
CA ARG A 1014 -6.82 -26.11 41.79
C ARG A 1014 -7.97 -26.62 40.91
N LEU A 1015 -9.09 -26.97 41.51
CA LEU A 1015 -10.26 -27.45 40.78
C LEU A 1015 -10.76 -26.43 39.75
N ARG A 1016 -10.73 -25.13 40.06
CA ARG A 1016 -11.15 -24.07 39.13
C ARG A 1016 -10.18 -23.92 37.96
N ILE A 1017 -8.87 -24.00 38.21
CA ILE A 1017 -7.83 -23.98 37.16
C ILE A 1017 -7.96 -25.20 36.26
N VAL A 1018 -8.13 -26.39 36.83
CA VAL A 1018 -8.34 -27.65 36.08
C VAL A 1018 -9.56 -27.54 35.17
N LYS A 1019 -10.69 -27.00 35.69
CA LYS A 1019 -11.89 -26.75 34.88
C LYS A 1019 -11.66 -25.73 33.78
N ALA A 1020 -10.85 -24.69 34.03
CA ALA A 1020 -10.47 -23.69 33.03
C ALA A 1020 -9.63 -24.32 31.91
N LEU A 1021 -8.56 -25.06 32.24
CA LEU A 1021 -7.72 -25.77 31.27
C LEU A 1021 -8.53 -26.76 30.43
N GLY A 1022 -9.42 -27.54 31.06
CA GLY A 1022 -10.32 -28.44 30.35
C GLY A 1022 -11.37 -27.74 29.48
N LYS A 1023 -11.73 -26.48 29.78
CA LYS A 1023 -12.61 -25.66 28.91
C LYS A 1023 -11.83 -25.10 27.73
N ILE A 1024 -10.58 -24.69 27.94
CA ILE A 1024 -9.70 -24.21 26.87
C ILE A 1024 -9.42 -25.35 25.87
N GLY A 1025 -9.22 -26.58 26.36
CA GLY A 1025 -9.05 -27.76 25.51
C GLY A 1025 -7.65 -27.90 24.91
N ASP A 1026 -6.67 -27.16 25.40
CA ASP A 1026 -5.30 -27.22 24.90
C ASP A 1026 -4.57 -28.48 25.39
N SER A 1027 -3.98 -29.22 24.45
CA SER A 1027 -3.28 -30.47 24.68
C SER A 1027 -1.99 -30.31 25.51
N LYS A 1028 -1.43 -29.10 25.61
CA LYS A 1028 -0.32 -28.80 26.53
C LYS A 1028 -0.68 -29.05 28.00
N ALA A 1029 -1.96 -28.95 28.36
CA ALA A 1029 -2.40 -29.18 29.73
C ALA A 1029 -2.42 -30.66 30.12
N VAL A 1030 -2.33 -31.59 29.16
CA VAL A 1030 -2.52 -33.03 29.39
C VAL A 1030 -1.47 -33.60 30.35
N ASP A 1031 -0.18 -33.43 30.06
CA ASP A 1031 0.88 -34.01 30.88
C ASP A 1031 0.92 -33.41 32.30
N PRO A 1032 0.79 -32.08 32.49
CA PRO A 1032 0.66 -31.48 33.83
C PRO A 1032 -0.58 -31.96 34.60
N LEU A 1033 -1.70 -32.18 33.91
CA LEU A 1033 -2.91 -32.70 34.55
C LEU A 1033 -2.75 -34.17 34.97
N ILE A 1034 -2.09 -35.00 34.16
CA ILE A 1034 -1.76 -36.38 34.51
C ILE A 1034 -0.85 -36.42 35.75
N ASP A 1035 0.23 -35.62 35.76
CA ASP A 1035 1.14 -35.55 36.89
C ASP A 1035 0.44 -35.07 38.19
N LEU A 1036 -0.49 -34.11 38.08
CA LEU A 1036 -1.28 -33.67 39.23
C LEU A 1036 -2.27 -34.76 39.71
N LEU A 1037 -2.83 -35.56 38.81
CA LEU A 1037 -3.76 -36.64 39.14
C LEU A 1037 -3.11 -37.66 40.08
N GLU A 1038 -1.85 -37.99 39.83
CA GLU A 1038 -1.06 -38.92 40.64
C GLU A 1038 -0.67 -38.34 42.01
N LYS A 1039 -0.35 -37.05 42.05
CA LYS A 1039 0.17 -36.37 43.27
C LYS A 1039 -0.92 -35.91 44.24
N THR A 1040 -2.11 -35.59 43.75
CA THR A 1040 -3.16 -35.01 44.59
C THR A 1040 -3.87 -36.07 45.44
N SER A 1041 -4.20 -35.72 46.69
CA SER A 1041 -5.02 -36.55 47.60
C SER A 1041 -6.49 -36.12 47.66
N SER A 1042 -6.88 -35.07 46.93
CA SER A 1042 -8.24 -34.55 46.95
C SER A 1042 -9.11 -35.20 45.87
N ASP A 1043 -10.13 -35.93 46.29
CA ASP A 1043 -11.04 -36.65 45.37
C ASP A 1043 -11.76 -35.71 44.41
N ASN A 1044 -12.24 -34.56 44.90
CA ASN A 1044 -12.86 -33.52 44.06
C ASN A 1044 -11.92 -33.01 42.96
N VAL A 1045 -10.63 -32.85 43.26
CA VAL A 1045 -9.62 -32.41 42.28
C VAL A 1045 -9.35 -33.53 41.27
N ARG A 1046 -9.23 -34.78 41.73
CA ARG A 1046 -9.06 -35.94 40.83
C ARG A 1046 -10.22 -36.09 39.85
N VAL A 1047 -11.47 -35.96 40.32
CA VAL A 1047 -12.66 -36.00 39.46
C VAL A 1047 -12.62 -34.84 38.47
N GLY A 1048 -12.26 -33.64 38.95
CA GLY A 1048 -12.07 -32.46 38.10
C GLY A 1048 -11.04 -32.68 36.98
N ILE A 1049 -9.91 -33.32 37.29
CA ILE A 1049 -8.84 -33.62 36.34
C ILE A 1049 -9.32 -34.63 35.31
N SER A 1050 -9.94 -35.72 35.74
CA SER A 1050 -10.52 -36.73 34.85
C SER A 1050 -11.49 -36.09 33.85
N LEU A 1051 -12.42 -35.26 34.33
CA LEU A 1051 -13.35 -34.55 33.45
C LEU A 1051 -12.66 -33.55 32.50
N ALA A 1052 -11.59 -32.88 32.94
CA ALA A 1052 -10.83 -31.97 32.11
C ALA A 1052 -10.08 -32.71 31.00
N LEU A 1053 -9.41 -33.82 31.32
CA LEU A 1053 -8.75 -34.68 30.33
C LEU A 1053 -9.75 -35.22 29.30
N GLY A 1054 -10.96 -35.60 29.73
CA GLY A 1054 -12.01 -36.06 28.82
C GLY A 1054 -12.59 -34.96 27.92
N LYS A 1055 -12.55 -33.69 28.37
CA LYS A 1055 -12.92 -32.55 27.51
C LYS A 1055 -11.82 -32.20 26.50
N ILE A 1056 -10.56 -32.37 26.90
CA ILE A 1056 -9.41 -32.18 25.99
C ILE A 1056 -9.40 -33.30 24.94
N GLY A 1057 -9.74 -34.53 25.33
CA GLY A 1057 -9.89 -35.68 24.41
C GLY A 1057 -8.56 -36.25 23.90
N ASP A 1058 -7.44 -35.88 24.53
CA ASP A 1058 -6.11 -36.32 24.09
C ASP A 1058 -5.85 -37.80 24.48
N PRO A 1059 -5.48 -38.67 23.53
CA PRO A 1059 -5.21 -40.09 23.78
C PRO A 1059 -4.11 -40.35 24.82
N ARG A 1060 -3.19 -39.40 25.05
CA ARG A 1060 -2.11 -39.56 26.05
C ARG A 1060 -2.63 -39.78 27.47
N ALA A 1061 -3.87 -39.37 27.75
CA ALA A 1061 -4.51 -39.59 29.05
C ALA A 1061 -5.01 -41.03 29.28
N VAL A 1062 -5.15 -41.86 28.23
CA VAL A 1062 -5.82 -43.16 28.30
C VAL A 1062 -5.12 -44.12 29.27
N ASP A 1063 -3.80 -44.28 29.15
CA ASP A 1063 -3.06 -45.25 29.97
C ASP A 1063 -3.09 -44.89 31.47
N SER A 1064 -2.90 -43.60 31.80
CA SER A 1064 -2.97 -43.12 33.18
C SER A 1064 -4.38 -43.25 33.77
N LEU A 1065 -5.43 -43.02 32.97
CA LEU A 1065 -6.82 -43.22 33.40
C LEU A 1065 -7.14 -44.71 33.62
N ILE A 1066 -6.60 -45.59 32.78
CA ILE A 1066 -6.74 -47.05 32.91
C ILE A 1066 -6.01 -47.58 34.16
N ASP A 1067 -4.82 -47.07 34.47
CA ASP A 1067 -4.12 -47.41 35.71
C ASP A 1067 -4.89 -46.92 36.94
N LEU A 1068 -5.41 -45.69 36.90
CA LEU A 1068 -6.23 -45.16 37.99
C LEU A 1068 -7.52 -45.95 38.20
N LEU A 1069 -8.18 -46.40 37.12
CA LEU A 1069 -9.39 -47.22 37.19
C LEU A 1069 -9.15 -48.52 37.96
N GLN A 1070 -7.99 -49.15 37.78
CA GLN A 1070 -7.63 -50.39 38.46
C GLN A 1070 -7.33 -50.20 39.95
N ARG A 1071 -6.75 -49.04 40.31
CA ARG A 1071 -6.30 -48.78 41.69
C ARG A 1071 -7.37 -48.12 42.56
N THR A 1072 -8.34 -47.44 41.95
CA THR A 1072 -9.38 -46.73 42.70
C THR A 1072 -10.51 -47.65 43.16
N GLY A 1073 -10.92 -47.48 44.42
CA GLY A 1073 -12.12 -48.11 44.99
C GLY A 1073 -13.33 -47.18 45.07
N ASP A 1074 -13.19 -45.92 44.63
CA ASP A 1074 -14.25 -44.92 44.68
C ASP A 1074 -15.15 -45.00 43.44
N ASP A 1075 -16.45 -45.23 43.65
CA ASP A 1075 -17.45 -45.39 42.60
C ASP A 1075 -17.65 -44.11 41.77
N ASP A 1076 -17.56 -42.93 42.41
CA ASP A 1076 -17.69 -41.65 41.71
C ASP A 1076 -16.49 -41.42 40.76
N MET A 1077 -15.29 -41.75 41.22
CA MET A 1077 -14.09 -41.74 40.38
C MET A 1077 -14.19 -42.71 39.21
N ARG A 1078 -14.63 -43.95 39.46
CA ARG A 1078 -14.82 -44.97 38.41
C ARG A 1078 -15.80 -44.49 37.35
N ARG A 1079 -16.91 -43.88 37.77
CA ARG A 1079 -17.88 -43.29 36.86
C ARG A 1079 -17.28 -42.15 36.04
N SER A 1080 -16.53 -41.24 36.67
CA SER A 1080 -15.83 -40.15 35.97
C SER A 1080 -14.84 -40.67 34.94
N ILE A 1081 -14.04 -41.68 35.28
CA ILE A 1081 -13.08 -42.30 34.35
C ILE A 1081 -13.82 -42.97 33.19
N SER A 1082 -14.94 -43.65 33.47
CA SER A 1082 -15.78 -44.28 32.45
C SER A 1082 -16.28 -43.26 31.43
N ASP A 1083 -16.87 -42.16 31.91
CA ASP A 1083 -17.37 -41.08 31.05
C ASP A 1083 -16.22 -40.40 30.27
N THR A 1084 -15.04 -40.31 30.88
CA THR A 1084 -13.84 -39.72 30.28
C THR A 1084 -13.29 -40.58 29.15
N LEU A 1085 -13.07 -41.87 29.38
CA LEU A 1085 -12.59 -42.81 28.36
C LEU A 1085 -13.60 -42.94 27.22
N GLY A 1086 -14.90 -42.92 27.53
CA GLY A 1086 -15.96 -42.86 26.51
C GLY A 1086 -15.88 -41.61 25.62
N LYS A 1087 -15.57 -40.43 26.19
CA LYS A 1087 -15.38 -39.18 25.44
C LYS A 1087 -14.11 -39.14 24.60
N ILE A 1088 -13.02 -39.76 25.06
CA ILE A 1088 -11.79 -39.93 24.27
C ILE A 1088 -12.08 -40.83 23.04
N GLY A 1089 -12.99 -41.78 23.17
CA GLY A 1089 -13.54 -42.53 22.04
C GLY A 1089 -12.61 -43.65 21.55
N ALA A 1090 -12.50 -43.81 20.24
CA ALA A 1090 -11.88 -44.97 19.60
C ALA A 1090 -10.44 -45.28 20.06
N SER A 1091 -9.67 -44.28 20.50
CA SER A 1091 -8.32 -44.45 21.03
C SER A 1091 -8.27 -45.20 22.36
N ALA A 1092 -9.37 -45.25 23.11
CA ALA A 1092 -9.46 -46.01 24.36
C ALA A 1092 -9.79 -47.49 24.13
N VAL A 1093 -10.24 -47.90 22.93
CA VAL A 1093 -10.79 -49.23 22.66
C VAL A 1093 -9.75 -50.34 22.83
N ASP A 1094 -8.61 -50.25 22.15
CA ASP A 1094 -7.60 -51.33 22.23
C ASP A 1094 -6.99 -51.45 23.64
N PRO A 1095 -6.63 -50.35 24.34
CA PRO A 1095 -6.20 -50.42 25.73
C PRO A 1095 -7.24 -51.00 26.70
N LEU A 1096 -8.53 -50.71 26.47
CA LEU A 1096 -9.64 -51.28 27.25
C LEU A 1096 -9.83 -52.78 26.97
N ILE A 1097 -9.69 -53.22 25.72
CA ILE A 1097 -9.73 -54.64 25.35
C ILE A 1097 -8.58 -55.40 26.02
N ASP A 1098 -7.36 -54.85 25.99
CA ASP A 1098 -6.21 -55.45 26.68
C ASP A 1098 -6.46 -55.55 28.20
N LEU A 1099 -7.00 -54.49 28.81
CA LEU A 1099 -7.35 -54.54 30.24
C LEU A 1099 -8.43 -55.58 30.53
N LEU A 1100 -9.45 -55.71 29.67
CA LEU A 1100 -10.55 -56.66 29.85
C LEU A 1100 -10.05 -58.10 29.95
N GLN A 1101 -9.04 -58.45 29.16
CA GLN A 1101 -8.46 -59.80 29.11
C GLN A 1101 -7.58 -60.14 30.32
N ARG A 1102 -6.90 -59.13 30.90
CA ARG A 1102 -5.93 -59.34 31.99
C ARG A 1102 -6.48 -59.11 33.40
N THR A 1103 -7.58 -58.36 33.54
CA THR A 1103 -8.14 -58.03 34.85
C THR A 1103 -9.00 -59.16 35.39
N GLU A 1104 -8.97 -59.40 36.70
CA GLU A 1104 -9.92 -60.29 37.40
C GLU A 1104 -10.96 -59.53 38.23
N ASP A 1105 -10.85 -58.20 38.30
CA ASP A 1105 -11.80 -57.37 39.03
C ASP A 1105 -13.14 -57.30 38.26
N ILE A 1106 -14.19 -57.85 38.88
CA ILE A 1106 -15.56 -57.93 38.36
C ILE A 1106 -16.11 -56.52 38.05
N TYR A 1107 -15.85 -55.54 38.90
CA TYR A 1107 -16.32 -54.17 38.70
C TYR A 1107 -15.58 -53.49 37.55
N VAL A 1108 -14.28 -53.76 37.41
CA VAL A 1108 -13.50 -53.24 36.27
C VAL A 1108 -14.01 -53.86 34.95
N LYS A 1109 -14.32 -55.17 34.92
CA LYS A 1109 -14.95 -55.83 33.76
C LYS A 1109 -16.31 -55.20 33.41
N TRP A 1110 -17.11 -54.88 34.42
CA TRP A 1110 -18.39 -54.19 34.25
C TRP A 1110 -18.20 -52.79 33.63
N VAL A 1111 -17.26 -52.01 34.16
CA VAL A 1111 -16.94 -50.65 33.67
C VAL A 1111 -16.44 -50.69 32.22
N ILE A 1112 -15.50 -51.59 31.91
CA ILE A 1112 -14.97 -51.72 30.54
C ILE A 1112 -16.10 -52.08 29.57
N SER A 1113 -16.98 -53.02 29.95
CA SER A 1113 -18.16 -53.37 29.14
C SER A 1113 -19.05 -52.15 28.93
N TYR A 1114 -19.29 -51.36 29.98
CA TYR A 1114 -20.06 -50.12 29.88
C TYR A 1114 -19.44 -49.13 28.88
N VAL A 1115 -18.13 -48.87 28.99
CA VAL A 1115 -17.43 -47.87 28.16
C VAL A 1115 -17.35 -48.32 26.71
N LEU A 1116 -16.99 -49.58 26.44
CA LEU A 1116 -16.92 -50.13 25.08
C LEU A 1116 -18.29 -50.08 24.39
N GLY A 1117 -19.37 -50.38 25.10
CA GLY A 1117 -20.75 -50.24 24.62
C GLY A 1117 -21.08 -48.79 24.23
N LYS A 1118 -20.70 -47.82 25.07
CA LYS A 1118 -20.92 -46.38 24.79
C LYS A 1118 -20.07 -45.84 23.64
N ILE A 1119 -18.85 -46.35 23.44
CA ILE A 1119 -18.00 -45.96 22.31
C ILE A 1119 -18.59 -46.52 21.00
N GLY A 1120 -19.20 -47.70 21.02
CA GLY A 1120 -19.85 -48.29 19.85
C GLY A 1120 -18.88 -48.87 18.83
N ASP A 1121 -17.61 -49.09 19.19
CA ASP A 1121 -16.60 -49.60 18.27
C ASP A 1121 -16.71 -51.11 18.08
N SER A 1122 -16.92 -51.53 16.83
CA SER A 1122 -17.05 -52.92 16.41
C SER A 1122 -15.87 -53.84 16.82
N ARG A 1123 -14.67 -53.30 17.08
CA ARG A 1123 -13.52 -54.07 17.57
C ARG A 1123 -13.77 -54.71 18.95
N ALA A 1124 -14.69 -54.14 19.74
CA ALA A 1124 -15.03 -54.63 21.06
C ALA A 1124 -15.95 -55.87 21.05
N VAL A 1125 -16.58 -56.20 19.92
CA VAL A 1125 -17.63 -57.23 19.84
C VAL A 1125 -17.12 -58.62 20.21
N ASP A 1126 -16.03 -59.07 19.58
CA ASP A 1126 -15.50 -60.42 19.84
C ASP A 1126 -14.95 -60.57 21.28
N PRO A 1127 -14.20 -59.58 21.83
CA PRO A 1127 -13.83 -59.58 23.25
C PRO A 1127 -15.02 -59.59 24.23
N LEU A 1128 -16.11 -58.89 23.91
CA LEU A 1128 -17.31 -58.86 24.74
C LEU A 1128 -18.09 -60.19 24.66
N ILE A 1129 -18.15 -60.84 23.49
CA ILE A 1129 -18.71 -62.19 23.36
C ILE A 1129 -17.91 -63.18 24.23
N ASP A 1130 -16.58 -63.12 24.17
CA ASP A 1130 -15.71 -63.98 24.99
C ASP A 1130 -15.92 -63.75 26.50
N LEU A 1131 -16.11 -62.49 26.91
CA LEU A 1131 -16.43 -62.14 28.30
C LEU A 1131 -17.79 -62.71 28.74
N LEU A 1132 -18.82 -62.63 27.89
CA LEU A 1132 -20.17 -63.13 28.18
C LEU A 1132 -20.14 -64.63 28.50
N GLU A 1133 -19.33 -65.42 27.78
CA GLU A 1133 -19.20 -66.86 27.99
C GLU A 1133 -18.37 -67.21 29.23
N LYS A 1134 -17.30 -66.46 29.52
CA LYS A 1134 -16.32 -66.80 30.56
C LYS A 1134 -16.63 -66.23 31.94
N THR A 1135 -17.38 -65.14 32.02
CA THR A 1135 -17.64 -64.48 33.31
C THR A 1135 -18.57 -65.31 34.21
N SER A 1136 -18.31 -65.28 35.51
CA SER A 1136 -19.14 -65.90 36.55
C SER A 1136 -20.14 -64.94 37.20
N SER A 1137 -20.06 -63.63 36.89
CA SER A 1137 -20.91 -62.58 37.46
C SER A 1137 -22.10 -62.25 36.55
N ASP A 1138 -23.31 -62.34 37.08
CA ASP A 1138 -24.53 -61.98 36.36
C ASP A 1138 -24.63 -60.48 36.06
N ASP A 1139 -24.11 -59.61 36.92
CA ASP A 1139 -24.05 -58.16 36.68
C ASP A 1139 -23.17 -57.82 35.47
N VAL A 1140 -22.02 -58.48 35.35
CA VAL A 1140 -21.14 -58.32 34.19
C VAL A 1140 -21.85 -58.82 32.94
N ARG A 1141 -22.52 -59.99 33.00
CA ARG A 1141 -23.28 -60.53 31.84
C ARG A 1141 -24.34 -59.56 31.35
N LEU A 1142 -25.16 -59.04 32.27
CA LEU A 1142 -26.21 -58.06 31.94
C LEU A 1142 -25.61 -56.85 31.21
N ARG A 1143 -24.50 -56.32 31.72
CA ARG A 1143 -23.85 -55.15 31.11
C ARG A 1143 -23.13 -55.46 29.80
N THR A 1144 -22.54 -56.64 29.66
CA THR A 1144 -21.93 -57.10 28.41
C THR A 1144 -22.99 -57.29 27.31
N ILE A 1145 -24.15 -57.85 27.65
CA ILE A 1145 -25.31 -57.95 26.74
C ILE A 1145 -25.76 -56.56 26.29
N ASP A 1146 -25.85 -55.60 27.22
CA ASP A 1146 -26.17 -54.22 26.89
C ASP A 1146 -25.16 -53.61 25.94
N ALA A 1147 -23.87 -53.80 26.20
CA ALA A 1147 -22.80 -53.25 25.40
C ALA A 1147 -22.86 -53.80 23.96
N LEU A 1148 -23.08 -55.10 23.79
CA LEU A 1148 -23.28 -55.73 22.49
C LEU A 1148 -24.50 -55.16 21.74
N GLY A 1149 -25.61 -54.94 22.46
CA GLY A 1149 -26.79 -54.27 21.92
C GLY A 1149 -26.55 -52.80 21.55
N GLU A 1150 -25.85 -52.04 22.39
CA GLU A 1150 -25.49 -50.62 22.17
C GLU A 1150 -24.54 -50.45 20.97
N ILE A 1151 -23.62 -51.40 20.74
CA ILE A 1151 -22.74 -51.42 19.55
C ILE A 1151 -23.53 -51.72 18.27
N GLY A 1152 -24.57 -52.57 18.35
CA GLY A 1152 -25.44 -52.90 17.21
C GLY A 1152 -24.76 -53.74 16.11
N ASP A 1153 -23.62 -54.37 16.39
CA ASP A 1153 -22.90 -55.18 15.41
C ASP A 1153 -23.59 -56.54 15.20
N PRO A 1154 -23.86 -56.95 13.95
CA PRO A 1154 -24.57 -58.19 13.65
C PRO A 1154 -23.87 -59.45 14.16
N ARG A 1155 -22.55 -59.41 14.35
CA ARG A 1155 -21.78 -60.54 14.89
C ARG A 1155 -22.21 -60.93 16.30
N ALA A 1156 -22.86 -60.04 17.03
CA ALA A 1156 -23.41 -60.33 18.35
C ALA A 1156 -24.69 -61.19 18.30
N VAL A 1157 -25.39 -61.29 17.16
CA VAL A 1157 -26.73 -61.88 17.09
C VAL A 1157 -26.72 -63.38 17.39
N ASP A 1158 -25.92 -64.16 16.67
CA ASP A 1158 -25.87 -65.62 16.86
C ASP A 1158 -25.34 -66.02 18.25
N PRO A 1159 -24.27 -65.40 18.80
CA PRO A 1159 -23.84 -65.64 20.17
C PRO A 1159 -24.92 -65.33 21.21
N LEU A 1160 -25.65 -64.22 21.06
CA LEU A 1160 -26.74 -63.85 21.97
C LEU A 1160 -27.91 -64.84 21.88
N ILE A 1161 -28.25 -65.36 20.69
CA ILE A 1161 -29.27 -66.42 20.53
C ILE A 1161 -28.85 -67.70 21.24
N ASN A 1162 -27.61 -68.14 21.00
CA ASN A 1162 -27.05 -69.34 21.64
C ASN A 1162 -27.04 -69.20 23.17
N TYR A 1163 -26.78 -67.99 23.69
CA TYR A 1163 -26.82 -67.73 25.12
C TYR A 1163 -28.25 -67.68 25.66
N LEU A 1164 -29.20 -67.08 24.92
CA LEU A 1164 -30.62 -67.03 25.24
C LEU A 1164 -31.24 -68.43 25.40
N GLU A 1165 -30.86 -69.38 24.54
CA GLU A 1165 -31.33 -70.77 24.61
C GLU A 1165 -30.76 -71.56 25.80
N LYS A 1166 -29.60 -71.17 26.32
CA LYS A 1166 -28.90 -71.86 27.42
C LYS A 1166 -29.22 -71.31 28.80
N THR A 1167 -29.59 -70.03 28.89
CA THR A 1167 -29.80 -69.37 30.18
C THR A 1167 -31.18 -69.68 30.77
N GLU A 1168 -31.21 -70.07 32.05
CA GLU A 1168 -32.46 -70.23 32.82
C GLU A 1168 -32.87 -68.94 33.53
N ASN A 1169 -32.07 -67.87 33.44
CA ASN A 1169 -32.31 -66.61 34.13
C ASN A 1169 -33.19 -65.68 33.28
N ASP A 1170 -34.44 -65.47 33.71
CA ASP A 1170 -35.44 -64.67 32.98
C ASP A 1170 -35.04 -63.19 32.81
N ASP A 1171 -34.27 -62.60 33.73
CA ASP A 1171 -33.77 -61.21 33.59
C ASP A 1171 -32.73 -61.10 32.46
N LEU A 1172 -31.83 -62.08 32.37
CA LEU A 1172 -30.86 -62.17 31.26
C LEU A 1172 -31.59 -62.39 29.93
N LYS A 1173 -32.62 -63.24 29.89
CA LYS A 1173 -33.45 -63.44 28.70
C LYS A 1173 -34.09 -62.13 28.23
N LEU A 1174 -34.70 -61.37 29.16
CA LEU A 1174 -35.30 -60.07 28.84
C LEU A 1174 -34.26 -59.06 28.35
N ARG A 1175 -33.04 -59.06 28.92
CA ARG A 1175 -31.99 -58.13 28.50
C ARG A 1175 -31.45 -58.44 27.11
N ILE A 1176 -31.28 -59.71 26.78
CA ILE A 1176 -30.88 -60.15 25.43
C ILE A 1176 -31.91 -59.73 24.38
N LEU A 1177 -33.20 -59.85 24.71
CA LEU A 1177 -34.28 -59.39 23.82
C LEU A 1177 -34.24 -57.88 23.60
N ASN A 1178 -33.97 -57.08 24.63
CA ASN A 1178 -33.74 -55.64 24.46
C ASN A 1178 -32.48 -55.34 23.62
N ALA A 1179 -31.42 -56.15 23.74
CA ALA A 1179 -30.22 -55.99 22.92
C ALA A 1179 -30.52 -56.24 21.43
N PHE A 1180 -31.36 -57.22 21.10
CA PHE A 1180 -31.84 -57.41 19.72
C PHE A 1180 -32.70 -56.25 19.22
N GLU A 1181 -33.54 -55.64 20.08
CA GLU A 1181 -34.27 -54.41 19.74
C GLU A 1181 -33.32 -53.28 19.33
N ASN A 1182 -32.14 -53.16 19.98
CA ASN A 1182 -31.12 -52.17 19.64
C ASN A 1182 -30.29 -52.52 18.40
N ILE A 1183 -30.03 -53.81 18.14
CA ILE A 1183 -29.34 -54.29 16.92
C ILE A 1183 -30.21 -54.06 15.67
N GLY A 1184 -31.53 -54.03 15.83
CA GLY A 1184 -32.47 -53.61 14.78
C GLY A 1184 -32.82 -54.70 13.77
N ASP A 1185 -32.99 -54.30 12.52
CA ASP A 1185 -33.47 -55.13 11.40
C ASP A 1185 -32.73 -56.46 11.25
N LYS A 1186 -31.42 -56.46 11.49
CA LYS A 1186 -30.55 -57.64 11.36
C LYS A 1186 -30.82 -58.72 12.40
N ALA A 1187 -31.56 -58.41 13.47
CA ALA A 1187 -31.98 -59.39 14.47
C ALA A 1187 -33.33 -60.07 14.13
N ILE A 1188 -34.08 -59.59 13.13
CA ILE A 1188 -35.44 -60.06 12.83
C ILE A 1188 -35.46 -61.50 12.33
N ASP A 1189 -34.77 -61.82 11.23
CA ASP A 1189 -34.77 -63.17 10.66
C ASP A 1189 -34.26 -64.24 11.64
N PRO A 1190 -33.16 -63.98 12.39
CA PRO A 1190 -32.72 -64.91 13.43
C PRO A 1190 -33.73 -65.09 14.57
N LEU A 1191 -34.43 -64.02 14.98
CA LEU A 1191 -35.48 -64.10 16.01
C LEU A 1191 -36.74 -64.84 15.54
N VAL A 1192 -37.15 -64.67 14.27
CA VAL A 1192 -38.25 -65.43 13.67
C VAL A 1192 -37.91 -66.92 13.63
N THR A 1193 -36.69 -67.25 13.20
CA THR A 1193 -36.20 -68.64 13.18
C THR A 1193 -36.16 -69.25 14.59
N LEU A 1194 -35.78 -68.45 15.60
CA LEU A 1194 -35.77 -68.88 17.00
C LEU A 1194 -37.20 -69.10 17.54
N LEU A 1195 -38.16 -68.26 17.16
CA LEU A 1195 -39.56 -68.36 17.57
C LEU A 1195 -40.21 -69.67 17.10
N GLU A 1196 -39.84 -70.15 15.91
CA GLU A 1196 -40.35 -71.39 15.33
C GLU A 1196 -39.82 -72.65 16.01
N ARG A 1197 -38.61 -72.58 16.61
CA ARG A 1197 -37.92 -73.76 17.16
C ARG A 1197 -37.85 -73.84 18.69
N THR A 1198 -38.03 -72.72 19.39
CA THR A 1198 -38.01 -72.73 20.86
C THR A 1198 -39.28 -73.37 21.42
N ASP A 1199 -39.23 -74.02 22.58
CA ASP A 1199 -40.39 -74.57 23.29
C ASP A 1199 -40.71 -73.85 24.61
N ASP A 1200 -39.91 -72.85 24.98
CA ASP A 1200 -40.10 -72.07 26.20
C ASP A 1200 -41.20 -71.01 26.00
N ASP A 1201 -42.33 -71.20 26.69
CA ASP A 1201 -43.51 -70.32 26.61
C ASP A 1201 -43.23 -68.88 27.04
N PHE A 1202 -42.23 -68.66 27.91
CA PHE A 1202 -41.78 -67.32 28.28
C PHE A 1202 -41.02 -66.67 27.12
N THR A 1203 -39.99 -67.35 26.60
CA THR A 1203 -39.18 -66.89 25.47
C THR A 1203 -40.02 -66.67 24.21
N LYS A 1204 -41.00 -67.54 23.89
CA LYS A 1204 -41.94 -67.34 22.77
C LYS A 1204 -42.71 -66.02 22.88
N ARG A 1205 -43.26 -65.74 24.06
CA ARG A 1205 -44.04 -64.51 24.31
C ARG A 1205 -43.15 -63.27 24.24
N ALA A 1206 -41.94 -63.37 24.76
CA ALA A 1206 -41.01 -62.26 24.81
C ALA A 1206 -40.41 -61.95 23.42
N ILE A 1207 -40.05 -62.97 22.61
CA ILE A 1207 -39.62 -62.79 21.21
C ILE A 1207 -40.72 -62.15 20.37
N LYS A 1208 -41.98 -62.60 20.48
CA LYS A 1208 -43.11 -61.98 19.78
C LYS A 1208 -43.24 -60.50 20.10
N LYS A 1209 -43.12 -60.14 21.38
CA LYS A 1209 -43.19 -58.75 21.83
C LYS A 1209 -42.06 -57.87 21.28
N SER A 1210 -40.84 -58.40 21.16
CA SER A 1210 -39.70 -57.67 20.56
C SER A 1210 -39.82 -57.57 19.03
N LEU A 1211 -40.31 -58.62 18.35
CA LEU A 1211 -40.62 -58.57 16.91
C LEU A 1211 -41.73 -57.56 16.60
N ASP A 1212 -42.80 -57.49 17.41
CA ASP A 1212 -43.89 -56.52 17.26
C ASP A 1212 -43.38 -55.07 17.40
N LYS A 1213 -42.45 -54.82 18.33
CA LYS A 1213 -41.81 -53.50 18.47
C LYS A 1213 -40.89 -53.16 17.30
N LEU A 1214 -40.11 -54.13 16.80
CA LEU A 1214 -39.23 -53.95 15.65
C LEU A 1214 -40.04 -53.69 14.36
N ASP A 1215 -41.17 -54.36 14.16
CA ASP A 1215 -42.11 -54.10 13.04
C ASP A 1215 -42.75 -52.70 13.17
N HIS A 1216 -43.09 -52.26 14.39
CA HIS A 1216 -43.62 -50.90 14.62
C HIS A 1216 -42.56 -49.80 14.40
N LEU A 1217 -41.28 -50.07 14.66
CA LEU A 1217 -40.16 -49.15 14.39
C LEU A 1217 -39.79 -49.08 12.90
N LEU A 1218 -40.02 -50.15 12.13
CA LEU A 1218 -39.81 -50.19 10.67
C LEU A 1218 -40.94 -49.53 9.87
N ARG A 1219 -42.12 -49.35 10.47
CA ARG A 1219 -43.31 -48.69 9.86
C ARG A 1219 -43.42 -47.18 10.14
N LEU A 1220 -42.69 -46.67 11.14
CA LEU A 1220 -42.51 -45.23 11.43
C LEU A 1220 -41.37 -44.67 10.59
#